data_AF-A0A2G9ZF02-F1
#
_entry.id   AF-A0A2G9ZF02-F1
#
_cell.length_a   1.000
_cell.length_b   1.000
_cell.length_c   1.000
_cell.angle_alpha   90.00
_cell.angle_beta   90.00
_cell.angle_gamma   90.00
#
_symmetry.space_group_name_H-M   'P 1'
#
loop_
_entity.id
_entity.type
_entity.pdbx_description
1 polymer ?
#
loop_
_entity_poly.entity_id
_entity_poly.type
_entity_poly.pdbx_seq_one_letter_code
_entity_poly.pdbx_strand_id
1 'polypeptide(L)'
;MDKKLFQQLGLLQKEFEKLYGKGKVFFAISPARINIIGEHIDYIEYFKTAVLPFASKEHYMLLAFRKRNDQKVRCASLSPGFSSAEFSLKDFKASHKHASWEDCLTLTTPCKPCWTNYIKASCFYLRFLFPKKNLKGMDLLVFSTIPIAGGASSSSALVVAIALALRGVNGLKIDNNEIAESSSKAEWFCGTRGGKMDHATMCFGLSNKVLLINFKPFGVKYVSMPNGYSWVTFYTTKADKGNELTCQYNERSAVSRIVIPTLLKKSGSLPKSIILGQFAKKFPNEYLELTKTYPVLIQTRSKNFIFPVKKYADHHLQEIARVNLATKLLQSGKAGDMAHLGKLLNQTHISLRDLYGVSTHDLEKVFKIANSVKGVLGARVMGGGFGGNLLVLVKAEQTEQLINKIKEKYYLPNKRKNWEKDIMVSTAGEGARLLPEKTDLKVKLISKVNDWKHLDEKEIFSLVKEIKTPQRKTKVIIVAAGKGTRAKKSGLLGPKVLAPLCGKPALIHVLEKFPCKKLNDRSIFYSEVVVVVSPQNQKEIKKALGKRNVKYVLQKKALGTGDAVFQAMKKVKNFEGDVVVIWGKQALVKKETIQKTILLHRALGAVMSFPTTNKKNPYAPLIRAKDGWVKDSRETNLEQSRKQKIGEDNVGFFVANAKELWVVLQKIRQEIFNPKIKVYQAPKGEFGFPNLITRKLASKGEPIFAFCMAQSFEAKGINEKKDLKIMEKYL
;
A
#
# COMPACT_ATOMS: atom_id res chain seq x y z
N MET A 1 -7.05 -1.41 2.99
CA MET A 1 -6.96 -0.59 1.77
C MET A 1 -7.14 0.84 2.23
N ASP A 2 -6.18 1.73 1.94
CA ASP A 2 -6.30 3.13 2.33
C ASP A 2 -7.25 3.90 1.40
N LYS A 3 -7.58 5.14 1.78
CA LYS A 3 -8.46 6.03 1.01
C LYS A 3 -7.97 6.25 -0.42
N LYS A 4 -6.66 6.43 -0.63
CA LYS A 4 -6.07 6.77 -1.93
C LYS A 4 -6.25 5.63 -2.92
N LEU A 5 -5.91 4.40 -2.52
CA LEU A 5 -6.07 3.21 -3.34
C LEU A 5 -7.55 2.98 -3.71
N PHE A 6 -8.47 3.17 -2.76
CA PHE A 6 -9.89 3.08 -3.05
C PHE A 6 -10.35 4.08 -4.12
N GLN A 7 -10.00 5.36 -3.97
CA GLN A 7 -10.43 6.39 -4.92
C GLN A 7 -9.94 6.08 -6.34
N GLN A 8 -8.73 5.55 -6.45
CA GLN A 8 -8.15 5.13 -7.73
C GLN A 8 -8.86 3.91 -8.31
N LEU A 9 -9.21 2.91 -7.49
CA LEU A 9 -10.01 1.76 -7.95
C LEU A 9 -11.42 2.17 -8.39
N GLY A 10 -12.05 3.11 -7.70
CA GLY A 10 -13.35 3.69 -8.08
C GLY A 10 -13.32 4.39 -9.43
N LEU A 11 -12.33 5.26 -9.64
CA LEU A 11 -12.11 5.90 -10.94
C LEU A 11 -11.84 4.85 -12.03
N LEU A 12 -10.94 3.90 -11.76
CA LEU A 12 -10.56 2.87 -12.70
C LEU A 12 -11.74 1.97 -13.10
N GLN A 13 -12.58 1.59 -12.13
CA GLN A 13 -13.79 0.80 -12.40
C GLN A 13 -14.80 1.57 -13.25
N LYS A 14 -15.06 2.84 -12.92
CA LYS A 14 -15.99 3.69 -13.66
C LYS A 14 -15.57 3.83 -15.12
N GLU A 15 -14.29 4.14 -15.37
CA GLU A 15 -13.78 4.28 -16.73
C GLU A 15 -13.73 2.92 -17.46
N PHE A 16 -13.44 1.83 -16.75
CA PHE A 16 -13.52 0.48 -17.32
C PHE A 16 -14.94 0.12 -17.79
N GLU A 17 -15.95 0.38 -16.95
CA GLU A 17 -17.35 0.14 -17.29
C GLU A 17 -17.84 1.06 -18.43
N LYS A 18 -17.29 2.28 -18.53
CA LYS A 18 -17.55 3.18 -19.67
C LYS A 18 -16.97 2.65 -20.98
N LEU A 19 -15.73 2.12 -20.95
CA LEU A 19 -15.04 1.62 -22.14
C LEU A 19 -15.56 0.26 -22.62
N TYR A 20 -15.89 -0.63 -21.68
CA TYR A 20 -16.17 -2.03 -21.98
C TYR A 20 -17.57 -2.48 -21.56
N GLY A 21 -18.41 -1.60 -21.00
CA GLY A 21 -19.74 -1.92 -20.51
C GLY A 21 -19.77 -2.44 -19.06
N LYS A 22 -20.95 -2.34 -18.43
CA LYS A 22 -21.19 -2.80 -17.05
C LYS A 22 -20.93 -4.30 -16.89
N GLY A 23 -20.46 -4.71 -15.72
CA GLY A 23 -20.27 -6.11 -15.38
C GLY A 23 -19.27 -6.31 -14.24
N LYS A 24 -18.94 -7.57 -13.94
CA LYS A 24 -17.93 -7.91 -12.95
C LYS A 24 -16.54 -7.47 -13.41
N VAL A 25 -15.80 -6.79 -12.53
CA VAL A 25 -14.43 -6.31 -12.80
C VAL A 25 -13.48 -6.87 -11.77
N PHE A 26 -12.35 -7.38 -12.23
CA PHE A 26 -11.26 -7.85 -11.36
C PHE A 26 -10.13 -6.82 -11.33
N PHE A 27 -9.34 -6.85 -10.25
CA PHE A 27 -8.23 -5.93 -10.09
C PHE A 27 -6.93 -6.66 -9.80
N ALA A 28 -5.82 -6.20 -10.38
CA ALA A 28 -4.47 -6.56 -10.01
C ALA A 28 -3.71 -5.32 -9.54
N ILE A 29 -2.74 -5.49 -8.65
CA ILE A 29 -1.82 -4.43 -8.24
C ILE A 29 -0.39 -4.93 -8.39
N SER A 30 0.50 -4.08 -8.89
CA SER A 30 1.94 -4.34 -8.95
C SER A 30 2.71 -3.11 -8.47
N PRO A 31 3.54 -3.21 -7.42
CA PRO A 31 4.22 -2.06 -6.84
C PRO A 31 5.39 -1.57 -7.73
N ALA A 32 5.83 -0.33 -7.52
CA ALA A 32 7.17 0.06 -7.93
C ALA A 32 8.21 -0.69 -7.10
N ARG A 33 9.45 -0.76 -7.59
CA ARG A 33 10.58 -1.32 -6.85
C ARG A 33 11.63 -0.25 -6.58
N ILE A 34 12.25 -0.30 -5.41
CA ILE A 34 13.38 0.55 -5.03
C ILE A 34 14.57 -0.37 -4.77
N ASN A 35 15.64 -0.25 -5.56
CA ASN A 35 16.87 -1.00 -5.33
C ASN A 35 17.80 -0.19 -4.43
N ILE A 36 18.05 -0.67 -3.20
CA ILE A 36 18.96 0.03 -2.29
C ILE A 36 20.38 -0.05 -2.84
N ILE A 37 20.84 -1.26 -3.19
CA ILE A 37 22.20 -1.51 -3.62
C ILE A 37 22.30 -2.85 -4.38
N GLY A 38 23.27 -2.95 -5.29
CA GLY A 38 23.41 -4.08 -6.20
C GLY A 38 22.88 -3.77 -7.60
N GLU A 39 23.32 -2.68 -8.24
CA GLU A 39 22.92 -2.44 -9.64
C GLU A 39 23.72 -3.31 -10.61
N HIS A 40 23.10 -3.72 -11.72
CA HIS A 40 23.76 -4.41 -12.83
C HIS A 40 24.49 -5.72 -12.48
N ILE A 41 24.14 -6.33 -11.34
CA ILE A 41 24.68 -7.63 -10.92
C ILE A 41 23.64 -8.76 -10.90
N ASP A 42 22.38 -8.46 -11.26
CA ASP A 42 21.27 -9.42 -11.27
C ASP A 42 21.22 -10.34 -12.50
N TYR A 43 22.01 -10.03 -13.53
CA TYR A 43 22.15 -10.81 -14.76
C TYR A 43 23.55 -11.43 -14.94
N ILE A 44 24.38 -11.41 -13.90
CA ILE A 44 25.73 -11.98 -13.92
C ILE A 44 25.69 -13.50 -13.78
N GLU A 45 26.42 -14.19 -14.66
CA GLU A 45 26.40 -15.66 -14.70
C GLU A 45 27.59 -16.35 -14.02
N TYR A 46 28.69 -15.65 -13.76
CA TYR A 46 29.95 -16.26 -13.30
C TYR A 46 30.25 -16.07 -11.80
N PHE A 47 29.41 -15.32 -11.08
CA PHE A 47 29.47 -15.19 -9.62
C PHE A 47 28.12 -15.47 -8.98
N LYS A 48 28.14 -15.82 -7.69
CA LYS A 48 26.94 -15.75 -6.86
C LYS A 48 26.70 -14.28 -6.53
N THR A 49 25.58 -13.75 -7.00
CA THR A 49 25.20 -12.35 -6.77
C THR A 49 23.92 -12.27 -5.97
N ALA A 50 23.81 -11.16 -5.24
CA ALA A 50 22.61 -10.79 -4.54
C ALA A 50 22.36 -9.29 -4.67
N VAL A 51 21.12 -8.86 -4.43
CA VAL A 51 20.69 -7.45 -4.45
C VAL A 51 19.76 -7.17 -3.27
N LEU A 52 19.65 -5.90 -2.88
CA LEU A 52 18.84 -5.46 -1.72
C LEU A 52 17.69 -4.49 -2.09
N PRO A 53 16.67 -4.93 -2.85
CA PRO A 53 15.54 -4.07 -3.17
C PRO A 53 14.36 -4.20 -2.20
N PHE A 54 13.38 -3.30 -2.30
CA PHE A 54 12.07 -3.43 -1.67
C PHE A 54 10.96 -2.95 -2.60
N ALA A 55 9.74 -3.46 -2.42
CA ALA A 55 8.55 -2.99 -3.12
C ALA A 55 8.02 -1.70 -2.46
N SER A 56 7.68 -0.68 -3.25
CA SER A 56 7.13 0.58 -2.75
C SER A 56 5.67 0.40 -2.32
N LYS A 57 5.32 0.91 -1.14
CA LYS A 57 3.93 0.96 -0.66
C LYS A 57 3.12 2.07 -1.34
N GLU A 58 3.74 3.21 -1.59
CA GLU A 58 3.08 4.46 -2.01
C GLU A 58 2.88 4.56 -3.52
N HIS A 59 3.70 3.81 -4.29
CA HIS A 59 3.76 3.86 -5.74
C HIS A 59 3.56 2.47 -6.35
N TYR A 60 2.55 2.35 -7.22
CA TYR A 60 2.09 1.10 -7.80
C TYR A 60 1.30 1.33 -9.11
N MET A 61 1.06 0.22 -9.82
CA MET A 61 0.22 0.09 -10.98
C MET A 61 -1.03 -0.75 -10.68
N LEU A 62 -2.17 -0.33 -11.22
CA LEU A 62 -3.48 -0.99 -11.26
C LEU A 62 -3.91 -1.05 -12.75
N LEU A 63 -4.75 -1.91 -13.31
CA LEU A 63 -5.06 -3.27 -12.95
C LEU A 63 -6.52 -3.66 -13.16
N ALA A 64 -7.40 -2.93 -13.86
CA ALA A 64 -8.78 -3.40 -14.03
C ALA A 64 -8.88 -4.33 -15.25
N PHE A 65 -9.46 -5.52 -15.07
CA PHE A 65 -9.58 -6.48 -16.16
C PHE A 65 -10.83 -7.35 -16.06
N ARG A 66 -11.24 -7.89 -17.21
CA ARG A 66 -12.36 -8.83 -17.33
C ARG A 66 -12.06 -9.88 -18.39
N LYS A 67 -12.35 -11.15 -18.07
CA LYS A 67 -12.22 -12.28 -19.00
C LYS A 67 -13.16 -12.12 -20.20
N ARG A 68 -12.69 -12.51 -21.39
CA ARG A 68 -13.51 -12.64 -22.60
C ARG A 68 -13.71 -14.11 -22.98
N ASN A 69 -14.70 -14.37 -23.83
CA ASN A 69 -14.96 -15.72 -24.36
C ASN A 69 -14.08 -16.08 -25.57
N ASP A 70 -13.57 -15.05 -26.27
CA ASP A 70 -12.64 -15.15 -27.39
C ASP A 70 -11.17 -15.05 -26.93
N GLN A 71 -10.24 -14.96 -27.88
CA GLN A 71 -8.80 -14.81 -27.62
C GLN A 71 -8.31 -13.37 -27.84
N LYS A 72 -9.22 -12.39 -27.90
CA LYS A 72 -8.86 -10.98 -28.14
C LYS A 72 -8.41 -10.32 -26.84
N VAL A 73 -7.38 -9.48 -26.92
CA VAL A 73 -6.94 -8.63 -25.82
C VAL A 73 -7.20 -7.19 -26.23
N ARG A 74 -8.08 -6.51 -25.50
CA ARG A 74 -8.34 -5.07 -25.66
C ARG A 74 -7.72 -4.33 -24.49
N CYS A 75 -6.91 -3.33 -24.77
CA CYS A 75 -6.16 -2.60 -23.76
C CYS A 75 -6.28 -1.10 -23.92
N ALA A 76 -6.37 -0.41 -22.80
CA ALA A 76 -6.35 1.04 -22.70
C ALA A 76 -5.58 1.48 -21.44
N SER A 77 -5.23 2.76 -21.37
CA SER A 77 -4.55 3.38 -20.23
C SER A 77 -5.23 4.69 -19.87
N LEU A 78 -5.37 4.96 -18.57
CA LEU A 78 -5.79 6.26 -18.05
C LEU A 78 -4.65 7.28 -18.03
N SER A 79 -3.42 6.85 -18.31
CA SER A 79 -2.29 7.78 -18.41
C SER A 79 -2.31 8.47 -19.78
N PRO A 80 -2.14 9.80 -19.85
CA PRO A 80 -2.08 10.53 -21.12
C PRO A 80 -0.95 10.00 -22.02
N GLY A 81 -1.16 10.04 -23.34
CA GLY A 81 -0.14 9.65 -24.33
C GLY A 81 -0.04 8.14 -24.62
N PHE A 82 -0.94 7.32 -24.08
CA PHE A 82 -0.98 5.88 -24.32
C PHE A 82 -2.29 5.46 -24.99
N SER A 83 -2.27 5.38 -26.32
CA SER A 83 -3.43 4.96 -27.11
C SER A 83 -3.88 3.54 -26.79
N SER A 84 -5.18 3.30 -26.93
CA SER A 84 -5.76 1.96 -26.83
C SER A 84 -5.30 1.06 -27.98
N ALA A 85 -5.37 -0.25 -27.77
CA ALA A 85 -5.08 -1.24 -28.80
C ALA A 85 -5.88 -2.53 -28.61
N GLU A 86 -6.05 -3.26 -29.71
CA GLU A 86 -6.61 -4.61 -29.76
C GLU A 86 -5.64 -5.53 -30.52
N PHE A 87 -5.48 -6.76 -30.06
CA PHE A 87 -4.74 -7.83 -30.77
C PHE A 87 -5.24 -9.21 -30.32
N SER A 88 -4.86 -10.28 -31.02
CA SER A 88 -5.30 -11.64 -30.71
C SER A 88 -4.17 -12.47 -30.12
N LEU A 89 -4.46 -13.32 -29.14
CA LEU A 89 -3.50 -14.31 -28.64
C LEU A 89 -3.14 -15.38 -29.69
N LYS A 90 -3.90 -15.45 -30.79
CA LYS A 90 -3.60 -16.34 -31.93
C LYS A 90 -2.49 -15.79 -32.83
N ASP A 91 -2.23 -14.48 -32.78
CA ASP A 91 -1.20 -13.84 -33.62
C ASP A 91 0.21 -14.26 -33.18
N PHE A 92 0.34 -14.70 -31.93
CA PHE A 92 1.57 -15.23 -31.37
C PHE A 92 1.78 -16.69 -31.77
N LYS A 93 2.56 -16.92 -32.83
CA LYS A 93 2.98 -18.25 -33.26
C LYS A 93 4.11 -18.76 -32.36
N ALA A 94 3.77 -19.48 -31.28
CA ALA A 94 4.71 -20.34 -30.57
C ALA A 94 4.56 -21.77 -31.14
N SER A 95 5.47 -22.19 -32.02
CA SER A 95 5.45 -23.57 -32.54
C SER A 95 6.20 -24.54 -31.63
N HIS A 96 5.78 -25.81 -31.60
CA HIS A 96 6.52 -26.92 -30.96
C HIS A 96 7.88 -27.20 -31.62
N LYS A 97 8.20 -26.58 -32.76
CA LYS A 97 9.49 -26.72 -33.45
C LYS A 97 10.57 -25.80 -32.89
N HIS A 98 10.25 -24.86 -31.99
CA HIS A 98 11.24 -23.97 -31.37
C HIS A 98 11.72 -24.55 -30.05
N ALA A 99 13.04 -24.76 -29.93
CA ALA A 99 13.64 -25.38 -28.76
C ALA A 99 13.78 -24.41 -27.57
N SER A 100 13.89 -23.09 -27.84
CA SER A 100 14.10 -22.06 -26.81
C SER A 100 13.23 -20.80 -26.98
N TRP A 101 13.13 -19.99 -25.92
CA TRP A 101 12.46 -18.69 -25.97
C TRP A 101 13.23 -17.68 -26.84
N GLU A 102 14.56 -17.76 -26.80
CA GLU A 102 15.47 -16.97 -27.60
C GLU A 102 15.21 -17.16 -29.10
N ASP A 103 14.95 -18.41 -29.54
CA ASP A 103 14.56 -18.70 -30.93
C ASP A 103 13.24 -17.99 -31.29
N CYS A 104 12.25 -18.02 -30.40
CA CYS A 104 10.98 -17.32 -30.60
C CYS A 104 11.16 -15.80 -30.74
N LEU A 105 12.11 -15.19 -30.02
CA LEU A 105 12.39 -13.75 -30.10
C LEU A 105 13.00 -13.36 -31.45
N THR A 106 13.84 -14.20 -32.06
CA THR A 106 14.47 -13.91 -33.37
C THR A 106 13.47 -13.87 -34.52
N LEU A 107 12.34 -14.57 -34.39
CA LEU A 107 11.28 -14.65 -35.41
C LEU A 107 10.34 -13.45 -35.37
N THR A 108 10.43 -12.61 -34.33
CA THR A 108 9.58 -11.43 -34.20
C THR A 108 10.29 -10.21 -34.78
N THR A 109 9.66 -9.56 -35.76
CA THR A 109 10.14 -8.30 -36.32
C THR A 109 10.32 -7.27 -35.20
N PRO A 110 11.41 -6.48 -35.17
CA PRO A 110 11.58 -5.41 -34.19
C PRO A 110 10.36 -4.50 -34.21
N CYS A 111 9.50 -4.62 -33.20
CA CYS A 111 8.30 -3.79 -33.10
C CYS A 111 8.74 -2.37 -32.76
N LYS A 112 8.22 -1.37 -33.49
CA LYS A 112 8.38 0.04 -33.11
C LYS A 112 8.09 0.19 -31.61
N PRO A 113 8.90 0.96 -30.84
CA PRO A 113 8.70 1.12 -29.40
C PRO A 113 7.26 1.55 -29.09
N CYS A 114 6.51 0.66 -28.43
CA CYS A 114 5.12 0.89 -28.06
C CYS A 114 4.86 0.29 -26.69
N TRP A 115 4.09 0.98 -25.86
CA TRP A 115 3.77 0.52 -24.50
C TRP A 115 3.00 -0.83 -24.51
N THR A 116 2.21 -1.08 -25.55
CA THR A 116 1.49 -2.36 -25.71
C THR A 116 2.43 -3.54 -25.91
N ASN A 117 3.69 -3.32 -26.30
CA ASN A 117 4.67 -4.40 -26.42
C ASN A 117 4.93 -5.10 -25.08
N TYR A 118 4.83 -4.41 -23.94
CA TYR A 118 4.94 -5.03 -22.62
C TYR A 118 3.73 -5.93 -22.28
N ILE A 119 2.56 -5.62 -22.82
CA ILE A 119 1.37 -6.48 -22.72
C ILE A 119 1.55 -7.69 -23.65
N LYS A 120 1.92 -7.44 -24.91
CA LYS A 120 2.18 -8.48 -25.92
C LYS A 120 3.27 -9.45 -25.46
N ALA A 121 4.32 -8.95 -24.81
CA ALA A 121 5.38 -9.73 -24.17
C ALA A 121 4.81 -10.80 -23.23
N SER A 122 3.95 -10.37 -22.29
CA SER A 122 3.33 -11.27 -21.32
C SER A 122 2.40 -12.28 -21.98
N CYS A 123 1.61 -11.83 -22.97
CA CYS A 123 0.72 -12.69 -23.75
C CYS A 123 1.48 -13.75 -24.55
N PHE A 124 2.56 -13.34 -25.24
CA PHE A 124 3.36 -14.23 -26.07
C PHE A 124 4.11 -15.25 -25.21
N TYR A 125 4.74 -14.80 -24.12
CA TYR A 125 5.44 -15.70 -23.22
C TYR A 125 4.48 -16.71 -22.58
N LEU A 126 3.27 -16.28 -22.20
CA LEU A 126 2.26 -17.23 -21.69
C LEU A 126 1.84 -18.25 -22.74
N ARG A 127 1.68 -17.84 -24.01
CA ARG A 127 1.42 -18.77 -25.12
C ARG A 127 2.59 -19.75 -25.31
N PHE A 128 3.83 -19.29 -25.19
CA PHE A 128 5.02 -20.14 -25.25
C PHE A 128 5.04 -21.18 -24.13
N LEU A 129 4.67 -20.81 -22.91
CA LEU A 129 4.57 -21.75 -21.78
C LEU A 129 3.42 -22.75 -21.92
N PHE A 130 2.31 -22.36 -22.57
CA PHE A 130 1.10 -23.16 -22.68
C PHE A 130 0.60 -23.29 -24.13
N PRO A 131 1.40 -23.88 -25.05
CA PRO A 131 1.12 -23.86 -26.49
C PRO A 131 -0.19 -24.56 -26.86
N LYS A 132 -0.55 -25.63 -26.13
CA LYS A 132 -1.75 -26.44 -26.37
C LYS A 132 -3.01 -25.92 -25.68
N LYS A 133 -2.90 -24.93 -24.77
CA LYS A 133 -4.05 -24.46 -23.99
C LYS A 133 -4.86 -23.45 -24.82
N ASN A 134 -6.19 -23.58 -24.78
CA ASN A 134 -7.10 -22.59 -25.36
C ASN A 134 -7.20 -21.35 -24.45
N LEU A 135 -6.16 -20.53 -24.47
CA LEU A 135 -6.07 -19.30 -23.68
C LEU A 135 -7.16 -18.32 -24.09
N LYS A 136 -7.84 -17.76 -23.10
CA LYS A 136 -8.86 -16.72 -23.25
C LYS A 136 -8.24 -15.34 -23.15
N GLY A 137 -8.80 -14.44 -23.94
CA GLY A 137 -8.47 -13.02 -23.96
C GLY A 137 -9.09 -12.24 -22.80
N MET A 138 -8.82 -10.94 -22.77
CA MET A 138 -9.31 -10.05 -21.71
C MET A 138 -9.47 -8.61 -22.18
N ASP A 139 -10.41 -7.90 -21.57
CA ASP A 139 -10.46 -6.44 -21.58
C ASP A 139 -9.61 -5.93 -20.41
N LEU A 140 -8.75 -4.92 -20.62
CA LEU A 140 -7.87 -4.37 -19.57
C LEU A 140 -7.76 -2.85 -19.62
N LEU A 141 -7.72 -2.22 -18.45
CA LEU A 141 -7.47 -0.80 -18.26
C LEU A 141 -6.37 -0.58 -17.22
N VAL A 142 -5.38 0.23 -17.60
CA VAL A 142 -4.18 0.51 -16.79
C VAL A 142 -4.23 1.92 -16.20
N PHE A 143 -3.82 2.03 -14.95
CA PHE A 143 -3.57 3.25 -14.19
C PHE A 143 -2.28 3.08 -13.38
N SER A 144 -1.37 4.05 -13.46
CA SER A 144 -0.09 3.98 -12.77
C SER A 144 0.16 5.24 -11.96
N THR A 145 0.67 5.05 -10.74
CA THR A 145 1.30 6.11 -9.94
C THR A 145 2.82 6.08 -10.03
N ILE A 146 3.39 5.10 -10.73
CA ILE A 146 4.82 4.97 -10.98
C ILE A 146 5.19 5.95 -12.11
N PRO A 147 6.16 6.87 -11.90
CA PRO A 147 6.62 7.77 -12.94
C PRO A 147 7.13 7.01 -14.17
N ILE A 148 6.73 7.50 -15.35
CA ILE A 148 7.06 6.88 -16.63
C ILE A 148 8.55 7.09 -16.92
N ALA A 149 9.23 6.04 -17.38
CA ALA A 149 10.64 6.08 -17.76
C ALA A 149 11.59 6.61 -16.66
N GLY A 150 11.18 6.50 -15.39
CA GLY A 150 11.94 7.03 -14.26
C GLY A 150 13.09 6.14 -13.78
N GLY A 151 13.24 4.92 -14.29
CA GLY A 151 14.05 3.92 -13.58
C GLY A 151 13.37 3.44 -12.29
N ALA A 152 12.04 3.65 -12.17
CA ALA A 152 11.01 3.03 -11.31
C ALA A 152 10.66 1.55 -11.56
N SER A 153 11.10 1.03 -12.71
CA SER A 153 10.58 -0.18 -13.40
C SER A 153 9.08 -0.19 -13.61
N SER A 154 8.53 0.91 -14.13
CA SER A 154 7.13 0.97 -14.59
C SER A 154 6.82 -0.06 -15.69
N SER A 155 7.81 -0.46 -16.49
CA SER A 155 7.66 -1.52 -17.49
C SER A 155 7.49 -2.89 -16.87
N SER A 156 8.40 -3.30 -15.98
CA SER A 156 8.31 -4.58 -15.29
C SER A 156 7.05 -4.66 -14.40
N ALA A 157 6.62 -3.55 -13.80
CA ALA A 157 5.35 -3.49 -13.05
C ALA A 157 4.15 -3.83 -13.94
N LEU A 158 4.13 -3.33 -15.18
CA LEU A 158 3.11 -3.67 -16.18
C LEU A 158 3.18 -5.14 -16.57
N VAL A 159 4.37 -5.67 -16.87
CA VAL A 159 4.55 -7.08 -17.26
C VAL A 159 4.09 -8.02 -16.13
N VAL A 160 4.46 -7.76 -14.88
CA VAL A 160 4.03 -8.55 -13.71
C VAL A 160 2.51 -8.48 -13.52
N ALA A 161 1.91 -7.28 -13.61
CA ALA A 161 0.47 -7.13 -13.44
C ALA A 161 -0.34 -7.82 -14.56
N ILE A 162 0.15 -7.78 -15.79
CA ILE A 162 -0.47 -8.49 -16.92
C ILE A 162 -0.32 -10.01 -16.76
N ALA A 163 0.85 -10.50 -16.33
CA ALA A 163 1.04 -11.92 -16.05
C ALA A 163 0.07 -12.43 -14.97
N LEU A 164 -0.14 -11.66 -13.89
CA LEU A 164 -1.15 -11.94 -12.87
C LEU A 164 -2.57 -12.00 -13.45
N ALA A 165 -2.96 -10.97 -14.22
CA ALA A 165 -4.29 -10.89 -14.82
C ALA A 165 -4.55 -12.03 -15.81
N LEU A 166 -3.60 -12.33 -16.70
CA LEU A 166 -3.69 -13.41 -17.67
C LEU A 166 -3.82 -14.78 -17.00
N ARG A 167 -3.03 -15.04 -15.95
CA ARG A 167 -3.16 -16.28 -15.16
C ARG A 167 -4.51 -16.36 -14.46
N GLY A 168 -4.98 -15.25 -13.89
CA GLY A 168 -6.30 -15.14 -13.26
C GLY A 168 -7.46 -15.47 -14.22
N VAL A 169 -7.52 -14.85 -15.41
CA VAL A 169 -8.61 -15.09 -16.37
C VAL A 169 -8.59 -16.51 -16.98
N ASN A 170 -7.42 -17.15 -16.99
CA ASN A 170 -7.23 -18.50 -17.53
C ASN A 170 -7.20 -19.61 -16.47
N GLY A 171 -7.47 -19.29 -15.19
CA GLY A 171 -7.45 -20.26 -14.10
C GLY A 171 -6.12 -20.98 -13.96
N LEU A 172 -5.01 -20.28 -14.20
CA LEU A 172 -3.66 -20.81 -14.06
C LEU A 172 -3.14 -20.56 -12.65
N LYS A 173 -2.26 -21.45 -12.16
CA LYS A 173 -1.60 -21.30 -10.87
C LYS A 173 -0.90 -19.93 -10.80
N ILE A 174 -1.05 -19.23 -9.69
CA ILE A 174 -0.33 -17.98 -9.41
C ILE A 174 0.77 -18.34 -8.41
N ASP A 175 2.00 -18.39 -8.89
CA ASP A 175 3.20 -18.67 -8.11
C ASP A 175 4.19 -17.51 -8.29
N ASN A 176 4.71 -16.97 -7.19
CA ASN A 176 5.57 -15.79 -7.24
C ASN A 176 6.90 -16.05 -7.95
N ASN A 177 7.46 -17.27 -7.82
CA ASN A 177 8.70 -17.62 -8.53
C ASN A 177 8.43 -17.72 -10.03
N GLU A 178 7.36 -18.41 -10.43
CA GLU A 178 6.98 -18.55 -11.83
C GLU A 178 6.66 -17.19 -12.46
N ILE A 179 5.96 -16.30 -11.76
CA ILE A 179 5.62 -14.96 -12.26
C ILE A 179 6.89 -14.13 -12.39
N ALA A 180 7.77 -14.11 -11.38
CA ALA A 180 9.02 -13.37 -11.47
C ALA A 180 9.88 -13.84 -12.66
N GLU A 181 10.02 -15.16 -12.83
CA GLU A 181 10.77 -15.77 -13.92
C GLU A 181 10.13 -15.44 -15.28
N SER A 182 8.84 -15.78 -15.43
CA SER A 182 8.13 -15.62 -16.70
C SER A 182 8.01 -14.16 -17.13
N SER A 183 7.76 -13.23 -16.20
CA SER A 183 7.73 -11.81 -16.51
C SER A 183 9.12 -11.30 -16.92
N SER A 184 10.20 -11.73 -16.26
CA SER A 184 11.55 -11.31 -16.63
C SER A 184 11.95 -11.76 -18.03
N LYS A 185 11.59 -12.99 -18.41
CA LYS A 185 11.81 -13.53 -19.75
C LYS A 185 10.86 -12.91 -20.79
N ALA A 186 9.61 -12.67 -20.43
CA ALA A 186 8.65 -11.98 -21.28
C ALA A 186 9.16 -10.58 -21.68
N GLU A 187 9.69 -9.79 -20.73
CA GLU A 187 10.17 -8.43 -21.00
C GLU A 187 11.30 -8.38 -22.05
N TRP A 188 12.02 -9.49 -22.30
CA TRP A 188 12.98 -9.58 -23.41
C TRP A 188 12.32 -9.37 -24.78
N PHE A 189 11.03 -9.61 -24.94
CA PHE A 189 10.29 -9.26 -26.14
C PHE A 189 10.33 -7.74 -26.46
N CYS A 190 10.57 -6.89 -25.46
CA CYS A 190 10.72 -5.44 -25.63
C CYS A 190 12.15 -5.00 -25.98
N GLY A 191 13.10 -5.93 -26.15
CA GLY A 191 14.46 -5.67 -26.64
C GLY A 191 15.55 -5.58 -25.56
N THR A 192 15.21 -5.17 -24.35
CA THR A 192 16.19 -5.14 -23.22
C THR A 192 16.41 -6.53 -22.64
N ARG A 193 17.67 -6.92 -22.43
CA ARG A 193 18.07 -8.22 -21.87
C ARG A 193 18.44 -8.13 -20.40
N GLY A 194 17.52 -7.62 -19.59
CA GLY A 194 17.67 -7.46 -18.13
C GLY A 194 17.73 -8.79 -17.37
N GLY A 195 17.95 -8.68 -16.06
CA GLY A 195 17.81 -9.79 -15.11
C GLY A 195 16.42 -9.83 -14.48
N LYS A 196 16.33 -10.51 -13.33
CA LYS A 196 15.05 -10.79 -12.65
C LYS A 196 14.80 -9.91 -11.42
N MET A 197 15.71 -8.99 -11.06
CA MET A 197 15.60 -8.19 -9.83
C MET A 197 14.24 -7.49 -9.69
N ASP A 198 13.82 -6.76 -10.72
CA ASP A 198 12.61 -5.94 -10.68
C ASP A 198 11.36 -6.79 -10.43
N HIS A 199 11.22 -7.83 -11.25
CA HIS A 199 10.14 -8.80 -11.22
C HIS A 199 10.08 -9.52 -9.87
N ALA A 200 11.21 -10.03 -9.38
CA ALA A 200 11.30 -10.68 -8.09
C ALA A 200 10.96 -9.70 -6.94
N THR A 201 11.40 -8.46 -7.02
CA THR A 201 11.05 -7.45 -6.01
C THR A 201 9.55 -7.23 -5.94
N MET A 202 8.91 -7.10 -7.11
CA MET A 202 7.48 -6.91 -7.20
C MET A 202 6.72 -8.14 -6.71
N CYS A 203 7.14 -9.35 -7.04
CA CYS A 203 6.46 -10.58 -6.61
C CYS A 203 6.63 -10.89 -5.12
N PHE A 204 7.81 -10.63 -4.55
CA PHE A 204 8.17 -11.04 -3.18
C PHE A 204 8.11 -9.93 -2.14
N GLY A 205 7.68 -8.71 -2.53
CA GLY A 205 7.54 -7.56 -1.64
C GLY A 205 6.74 -7.88 -0.38
N LEU A 206 7.22 -7.40 0.77
CA LEU A 206 6.59 -7.58 2.07
C LEU A 206 6.72 -6.31 2.90
N SER A 207 5.64 -5.91 3.57
CA SER A 207 5.61 -4.66 4.35
C SER A 207 6.74 -4.59 5.37
N ASN A 208 7.41 -3.43 5.44
CA ASN A 208 8.55 -3.15 6.34
C ASN A 208 9.77 -4.08 6.16
N LYS A 209 9.92 -4.73 5.00
CA LYS A 209 11.06 -5.62 4.71
C LYS A 209 11.83 -5.19 3.46
N VAL A 210 13.15 -5.30 3.55
CA VAL A 210 14.08 -5.34 2.41
C VAL A 210 14.24 -6.79 1.98
N LEU A 211 14.33 -7.04 0.69
CA LEU A 211 14.55 -8.36 0.11
C LEU A 211 16.05 -8.53 -0.16
N LEU A 212 16.65 -9.57 0.40
CA LEU A 212 17.93 -10.07 -0.07
C LEU A 212 17.65 -11.14 -1.13
N ILE A 213 17.73 -10.73 -2.40
CA ILE A 213 17.44 -11.59 -3.55
C ILE A 213 18.75 -12.16 -4.07
N ASN A 214 18.91 -13.48 -4.00
CA ASN A 214 20.03 -14.21 -4.58
C ASN A 214 19.61 -14.75 -5.94
N PHE A 215 20.54 -14.84 -6.90
CA PHE A 215 20.25 -15.35 -8.25
C PHE A 215 20.83 -16.73 -8.52
N LYS A 216 21.81 -17.20 -7.73
CA LYS A 216 22.47 -18.51 -7.90
C LYS A 216 22.78 -19.23 -6.56
N PRO A 217 21.95 -20.19 -6.12
CA PRO A 217 20.60 -20.47 -6.62
C PRO A 217 19.66 -19.28 -6.34
N PHE A 218 18.52 -19.24 -7.05
CA PHE A 218 17.53 -18.20 -6.79
C PHE A 218 16.91 -18.37 -5.40
N GLY A 219 16.83 -17.28 -4.64
CA GLY A 219 16.19 -17.31 -3.33
C GLY A 219 16.03 -15.93 -2.71
N VAL A 220 14.92 -15.73 -1.99
CA VAL A 220 14.61 -14.44 -1.35
C VAL A 220 14.63 -14.62 0.16
N LYS A 221 15.41 -13.79 0.85
CA LYS A 221 15.40 -13.64 2.31
C LYS A 221 14.92 -12.24 2.68
N TYR A 222 14.35 -12.10 3.89
CA TYR A 222 13.79 -10.84 4.36
C TYR A 222 14.66 -10.22 5.45
N VAL A 223 15.00 -8.94 5.30
CA VAL A 223 15.69 -8.13 6.31
C VAL A 223 14.74 -7.01 6.76
N SER A 224 14.72 -6.70 8.05
CA SER A 224 13.84 -5.63 8.56
C SER A 224 14.31 -4.27 8.05
N MET A 225 13.36 -3.44 7.58
CA MET A 225 13.64 -2.06 7.22
C MET A 225 13.84 -1.21 8.49
N PRO A 226 14.98 -0.50 8.64
CA PRO A 226 15.19 0.40 9.77
C PRO A 226 14.19 1.58 9.77
N ASN A 227 13.75 1.98 10.96
CA ASN A 227 12.85 3.13 11.15
C ASN A 227 13.64 4.45 11.22
N GLY A 228 12.96 5.58 11.02
CA GLY A 228 13.56 6.93 11.18
C GLY A 228 14.27 7.46 9.93
N TYR A 229 14.16 6.76 8.81
CA TYR A 229 14.75 7.14 7.53
C TYR A 229 13.72 7.11 6.41
N SER A 230 13.96 7.91 5.37
CA SER A 230 13.17 7.95 4.15
C SER A 230 14.03 7.57 2.95
N TRP A 231 13.43 6.83 2.02
CA TRP A 231 13.99 6.56 0.70
C TRP A 231 13.30 7.46 -0.31
N VAL A 232 14.04 8.41 -0.87
CA VAL A 232 13.48 9.41 -1.79
C VAL A 232 14.14 9.25 -3.15
N THR A 233 13.35 9.19 -4.22
CA THR A 233 13.88 9.21 -5.59
C THR A 233 13.57 10.53 -6.27
N PHE A 234 14.55 11.07 -6.98
CA PHE A 234 14.41 12.27 -7.80
C PHE A 234 14.62 11.93 -9.26
N TYR A 235 13.57 12.07 -10.06
CA TYR A 235 13.66 11.87 -11.49
C TYR A 235 14.38 13.04 -12.15
N THR A 236 15.38 12.71 -12.96
CA THR A 236 16.11 13.63 -13.81
C THR A 236 15.58 13.47 -15.23
N THR A 237 16.41 13.36 -16.25
CA THR A 237 15.98 13.29 -17.64
C THR A 237 15.46 11.91 -18.03
N LYS A 238 14.66 11.87 -19.11
CA LYS A 238 14.18 10.62 -19.69
C LYS A 238 15.37 9.83 -20.20
N ALA A 239 15.50 8.60 -19.71
CA ALA A 239 16.27 7.58 -20.36
C ALA A 239 15.53 7.22 -21.67
N ASP A 240 15.90 7.86 -22.79
CA ASP A 240 15.17 7.67 -24.04
C ASP A 240 15.40 6.24 -24.56
N LYS A 241 14.37 5.39 -24.48
CA LYS A 241 14.41 3.96 -24.85
C LYS A 241 14.43 3.75 -26.38
N GLY A 242 15.24 4.53 -27.09
CA GLY A 242 15.56 4.29 -28.49
C GLY A 242 16.49 3.08 -28.67
N ASN A 243 16.83 2.77 -29.92
CA ASN A 243 17.73 1.67 -30.25
C ASN A 243 19.11 1.82 -29.59
N GLU A 244 19.63 3.05 -29.50
CA GLU A 244 20.96 3.32 -28.91
C GLU A 244 21.01 3.01 -27.41
N LEU A 245 20.04 3.48 -26.62
CA LEU A 245 20.02 3.19 -25.18
C LEU A 245 19.79 1.70 -24.89
N THR A 246 18.92 1.07 -25.69
CA THR A 246 18.70 -0.37 -25.62
C THR A 246 20.01 -1.13 -25.92
N CYS A 247 20.78 -0.67 -26.91
CA CYS A 247 22.12 -1.20 -27.19
C CYS A 247 23.06 -0.99 -26.01
N GLN A 248 23.16 0.22 -25.44
CA GLN A 248 24.04 0.51 -24.30
C GLN A 248 23.76 -0.38 -23.08
N TYR A 249 22.49 -0.59 -22.74
CA TYR A 249 22.11 -1.53 -21.68
C TYR A 249 22.48 -2.97 -22.05
N ASN A 250 22.17 -3.38 -23.28
CA ASN A 250 22.44 -4.72 -23.78
C ASN A 250 23.93 -5.01 -23.91
N GLU A 251 24.81 -4.03 -24.15
CA GLU A 251 26.27 -4.19 -24.11
C GLU A 251 26.74 -4.68 -22.74
N ARG A 252 26.27 -4.01 -21.68
CA ARG A 252 26.63 -4.35 -20.30
C ARG A 252 26.16 -5.76 -19.95
N SER A 253 24.93 -6.09 -20.34
CA SER A 253 24.37 -7.43 -20.18
C SER A 253 25.13 -8.48 -20.99
N ALA A 254 25.43 -8.22 -22.27
CA ALA A 254 26.18 -9.11 -23.15
C ALA A 254 27.60 -9.40 -22.64
N VAL A 255 28.32 -8.36 -22.22
CA VAL A 255 29.67 -8.50 -21.69
C VAL A 255 29.65 -9.32 -20.39
N SER A 256 28.67 -9.09 -19.53
CA SER A 256 28.55 -9.76 -18.23
C SER A 256 28.06 -11.20 -18.32
N ARG A 257 27.16 -11.49 -19.27
CA ARG A 257 26.51 -12.79 -19.43
C ARG A 257 27.30 -13.76 -20.32
N ILE A 258 27.98 -13.25 -21.35
CA ILE A 258 28.66 -14.09 -22.37
C ILE A 258 30.16 -13.80 -22.41
N VAL A 259 30.57 -12.54 -22.63
CA VAL A 259 31.98 -12.23 -22.94
C VAL A 259 32.92 -12.53 -21.78
N ILE A 260 32.65 -12.01 -20.58
CA ILE A 260 33.49 -12.24 -19.39
C ILE A 260 33.55 -13.73 -19.03
N PRO A 261 32.42 -14.47 -18.90
CA PRO A 261 32.46 -15.91 -18.67
C PRO A 261 33.30 -16.68 -19.70
N THR A 262 33.19 -16.31 -20.97
CA THR A 262 33.96 -16.95 -22.06
C THR A 262 35.46 -16.71 -21.89
N LEU A 263 35.85 -15.47 -21.64
CA LEU A 263 37.26 -15.11 -21.44
C LEU A 263 37.87 -15.79 -20.21
N LEU A 264 37.14 -15.83 -19.09
CA LEU A 264 37.57 -16.56 -17.89
C LEU A 264 37.76 -18.05 -18.17
N LYS A 265 36.79 -18.70 -18.82
CA LYS A 265 36.81 -20.15 -19.08
C LYS A 265 37.85 -20.55 -20.13
N LYS A 266 38.00 -19.78 -21.20
CA LYS A 266 38.80 -20.17 -22.39
C LYS A 266 40.14 -19.45 -22.53
N SER A 267 40.37 -18.36 -21.82
CA SER A 267 41.63 -17.61 -21.88
C SER A 267 42.31 -17.43 -20.51
N GLY A 268 41.65 -17.82 -19.40
CA GLY A 268 42.23 -17.78 -18.05
C GLY A 268 42.50 -16.38 -17.48
N SER A 269 42.31 -15.31 -18.26
CA SER A 269 42.58 -13.93 -17.87
C SER A 269 41.58 -12.96 -18.52
N LEU A 270 41.42 -11.79 -17.88
CA LEU A 270 40.55 -10.73 -18.37
C LEU A 270 41.37 -9.57 -18.94
N PRO A 271 41.33 -9.31 -20.26
CA PRO A 271 41.97 -8.13 -20.84
C PRO A 271 41.25 -6.85 -20.40
N LYS A 272 41.91 -5.69 -20.57
CA LYS A 272 41.28 -4.38 -20.34
C LYS A 272 40.00 -4.23 -21.17
N SER A 273 40.07 -4.60 -22.44
CA SER A 273 38.98 -4.57 -23.39
C SER A 273 39.14 -5.64 -24.47
N ILE A 274 38.08 -5.92 -25.23
CA ILE A 274 38.13 -6.78 -26.42
C ILE A 274 37.30 -6.18 -27.55
N ILE A 275 37.81 -6.25 -28.78
CA ILE A 275 37.07 -5.80 -29.98
C ILE A 275 36.06 -6.89 -30.37
N LEU A 276 34.83 -6.50 -30.73
CA LEU A 276 33.74 -7.41 -31.09
C LEU A 276 34.14 -8.39 -32.20
N GLY A 277 34.81 -7.91 -33.26
CA GLY A 277 35.30 -8.74 -34.35
C GLY A 277 36.43 -9.70 -33.93
N GLN A 278 37.25 -9.33 -32.95
CA GLN A 278 38.26 -10.24 -32.38
C GLN A 278 37.59 -11.34 -31.55
N PHE A 279 36.58 -10.98 -30.75
CA PHE A 279 35.78 -11.96 -30.01
C PHE A 279 35.09 -12.95 -30.97
N ALA A 280 34.51 -12.45 -32.06
CA ALA A 280 33.88 -13.27 -33.10
C ALA A 280 34.85 -14.28 -33.73
N LYS A 281 36.08 -13.86 -34.05
CA LYS A 281 37.11 -14.74 -34.63
C LYS A 281 37.61 -15.79 -33.63
N LYS A 282 37.84 -15.39 -32.37
CA LYS A 282 38.43 -16.25 -31.34
C LYS A 282 37.41 -17.24 -30.74
N PHE A 283 36.14 -16.85 -30.68
CA PHE A 283 35.07 -17.61 -30.02
C PHE A 283 33.80 -17.66 -30.89
N PRO A 284 33.84 -18.36 -32.04
CA PRO A 284 32.74 -18.34 -33.01
C PRO A 284 31.41 -18.89 -32.45
N ASN A 285 31.46 -19.91 -31.59
CA ASN A 285 30.25 -20.50 -30.98
C ASN A 285 29.58 -19.54 -29.99
N GLU A 286 30.37 -18.91 -29.11
CA GLU A 286 29.84 -17.92 -28.16
C GLU A 286 29.40 -16.63 -28.87
N TYR A 287 30.03 -16.28 -29.99
CA TYR A 287 29.57 -15.19 -30.83
C TYR A 287 28.21 -15.48 -31.50
N LEU A 288 27.94 -16.74 -31.88
CA LEU A 288 26.63 -17.15 -32.37
C LEU A 288 25.57 -17.02 -31.27
N GLU A 289 25.87 -17.44 -30.04
CA GLU A 289 24.99 -17.23 -28.88
C GLU A 289 24.73 -15.74 -28.62
N LEU A 290 25.78 -14.92 -28.69
CA LEU A 290 25.71 -13.47 -28.57
C LEU A 290 24.79 -12.86 -29.64
N THR A 291 24.90 -13.34 -30.89
CA THR A 291 24.06 -12.89 -32.01
C THR A 291 22.59 -13.27 -31.82
N LYS A 292 22.32 -14.49 -31.35
CA LYS A 292 20.94 -14.94 -31.06
C LYS A 292 20.32 -14.17 -29.89
N THR A 293 21.09 -13.93 -28.84
CA THR A 293 20.59 -13.31 -27.61
C THR A 293 20.47 -11.79 -27.74
N TYR A 294 21.40 -11.15 -28.45
CA TYR A 294 21.49 -9.68 -28.58
C TYR A 294 21.51 -9.22 -30.04
N PRO A 295 20.50 -9.57 -30.87
CA PRO A 295 20.54 -9.33 -32.31
C PRO A 295 20.64 -7.83 -32.64
N VAL A 296 19.90 -6.97 -31.92
CA VAL A 296 19.94 -5.51 -32.12
C VAL A 296 21.32 -4.93 -31.81
N LEU A 297 22.00 -5.44 -30.78
CA LEU A 297 23.35 -4.99 -30.43
C LEU A 297 24.34 -5.30 -31.55
N ILE A 298 24.31 -6.53 -32.06
CA ILE A 298 25.23 -7.01 -33.10
C ILE A 298 24.94 -6.34 -34.45
N GLN A 299 23.68 -6.05 -34.76
CA GLN A 299 23.31 -5.31 -35.97
C GLN A 299 23.70 -3.82 -35.90
N THR A 300 23.66 -3.22 -34.71
CA THR A 300 23.90 -1.78 -34.53
C THR A 300 25.39 -1.46 -34.35
N ARG A 301 26.17 -2.34 -33.71
CA ARG A 301 27.59 -2.09 -33.43
C ARG A 301 28.49 -2.64 -34.53
N SER A 302 29.48 -1.86 -34.95
CA SER A 302 30.47 -2.29 -35.92
C SER A 302 31.36 -3.40 -35.35
N LYS A 303 32.02 -4.17 -36.23
CA LYS A 303 33.02 -5.18 -35.81
C LYS A 303 34.21 -4.58 -35.05
N ASN A 304 34.45 -3.27 -35.16
CA ASN A 304 35.50 -2.55 -34.44
C ASN A 304 35.06 -2.04 -33.07
N PHE A 305 33.81 -2.27 -32.66
CA PHE A 305 33.30 -1.86 -31.36
C PHE A 305 34.09 -2.53 -30.22
N ILE A 306 34.38 -1.76 -29.17
CA ILE A 306 35.24 -2.18 -28.05
C ILE A 306 34.38 -2.46 -26.81
N PHE A 307 34.44 -3.67 -26.30
CA PHE A 307 33.84 -4.02 -25.00
C PHE A 307 34.82 -3.74 -23.85
N PRO A 308 34.44 -2.90 -22.85
CA PRO A 308 35.27 -2.63 -21.68
C PRO A 308 35.15 -3.75 -20.63
N VAL A 309 35.89 -4.82 -20.83
CA VAL A 309 35.82 -6.06 -20.03
C VAL A 309 36.24 -5.83 -18.58
N LYS A 310 37.44 -5.29 -18.34
CA LYS A 310 38.00 -5.20 -16.99
C LYS A 310 37.22 -4.26 -16.08
N LYS A 311 36.80 -3.10 -16.61
CA LYS A 311 35.99 -2.14 -15.84
C LYS A 311 34.67 -2.74 -15.36
N TYR A 312 33.96 -3.48 -16.22
CA TYR A 312 32.71 -4.13 -15.82
C TYR A 312 32.96 -5.22 -14.77
N ALA A 313 33.98 -6.06 -14.95
CA ALA A 313 34.35 -7.06 -13.95
C ALA A 313 34.70 -6.45 -12.59
N ASP A 314 35.44 -5.33 -12.57
CA ASP A 314 35.81 -4.61 -11.35
C ASP A 314 34.58 -4.00 -10.67
N HIS A 315 33.63 -3.44 -11.44
CA HIS A 315 32.34 -3.00 -10.90
C HIS A 315 31.61 -4.15 -10.20
N HIS A 316 31.49 -5.31 -10.86
CA HIS A 316 30.78 -6.46 -10.31
C HIS A 316 31.38 -6.94 -9.00
N LEU A 317 32.70 -7.13 -8.94
CA LEU A 317 33.40 -7.58 -7.73
C LEU A 317 33.16 -6.62 -6.56
N GLN A 318 33.33 -5.33 -6.81
CA GLN A 318 33.15 -4.31 -5.78
C GLN A 318 31.69 -4.18 -5.35
N GLU A 319 30.73 -4.27 -6.29
CA GLU A 319 29.30 -4.16 -5.97
C GLU A 319 28.81 -5.38 -5.17
N ILE A 320 29.29 -6.59 -5.50
CA ILE A 320 29.03 -7.79 -4.69
C ILE A 320 29.52 -7.59 -3.25
N ALA A 321 30.74 -7.07 -3.08
CA ALA A 321 31.28 -6.76 -1.74
C ALA A 321 30.43 -5.73 -1.00
N ARG A 322 29.99 -4.66 -1.69
CA ARG A 322 29.11 -3.63 -1.11
C ARG A 322 27.75 -4.19 -0.70
N VAL A 323 27.12 -5.07 -1.48
CA VAL A 323 25.87 -5.74 -1.10
C VAL A 323 26.05 -6.60 0.14
N ASN A 324 27.15 -7.36 0.23
CA ASN A 324 27.44 -8.19 1.41
C ASN A 324 27.60 -7.33 2.67
N LEU A 325 28.30 -6.20 2.59
CA LEU A 325 28.44 -5.26 3.71
C LEU A 325 27.10 -4.60 4.07
N ALA A 326 26.34 -4.12 3.08
CA ALA A 326 25.02 -3.54 3.30
C ALA A 326 24.05 -4.52 3.97
N THR A 327 24.11 -5.80 3.59
CA THR A 327 23.32 -6.87 4.22
C THR A 327 23.64 -6.99 5.71
N LYS A 328 24.94 -7.02 6.06
CA LYS A 328 25.38 -7.09 7.46
C LYS A 328 24.92 -5.86 8.26
N LEU A 329 25.02 -4.66 7.69
CA LEU A 329 24.56 -3.41 8.33
C LEU A 329 23.04 -3.43 8.61
N LEU A 330 22.24 -3.84 7.62
CA LEU A 330 20.78 -3.90 7.78
C LEU A 330 20.34 -4.98 8.79
N GLN A 331 21.06 -6.11 8.88
CA GLN A 331 20.79 -7.17 9.85
C GLN A 331 21.23 -6.79 11.28
N SER A 332 22.33 -6.04 11.39
CA SER A 332 22.91 -5.55 12.64
C SER A 332 22.00 -4.56 13.37
N GLY A 333 21.47 -3.56 12.64
CA GLY A 333 20.54 -2.57 13.19
C GLY A 333 21.14 -1.65 14.26
N LYS A 334 22.48 -1.55 14.33
CA LYS A 334 23.20 -0.73 15.32
C LYS A 334 23.12 0.76 14.98
N ALA A 335 23.30 1.59 16.01
CA ALA A 335 23.46 3.03 15.83
C ALA A 335 24.67 3.31 14.93
N GLY A 336 24.46 4.10 13.86
CA GLY A 336 25.51 4.43 12.88
C GLY A 336 25.56 3.54 11.64
N ASP A 337 24.87 2.39 11.62
CA ASP A 337 24.86 1.49 10.46
C ASP A 337 24.29 2.16 9.21
N MET A 338 23.27 3.00 9.37
CA MET A 338 22.64 3.73 8.26
C MET A 338 23.56 4.80 7.66
N ALA A 339 24.46 5.38 8.45
CA ALA A 339 25.47 6.30 7.93
C ALA A 339 26.52 5.54 7.09
N HIS A 340 26.92 4.36 7.53
CA HIS A 340 27.79 3.47 6.75
C HIS A 340 27.11 2.99 5.47
N LEU A 341 25.82 2.63 5.53
CA LEU A 341 25.04 2.28 4.35
C LEU A 341 25.02 3.44 3.34
N GLY A 342 24.81 4.68 3.82
CA GLY A 342 24.91 5.88 2.99
C GLY A 342 26.25 6.04 2.28
N LYS A 343 27.37 5.75 2.96
CA LYS A 343 28.71 5.73 2.32
C LYS A 343 28.78 4.67 1.21
N LEU A 344 28.23 3.48 1.42
CA LEU A 344 28.18 2.42 0.40
C LEU A 344 27.35 2.86 -0.82
N LEU A 345 26.23 3.58 -0.63
CA LEU A 345 25.44 4.13 -1.73
C LEU A 345 26.29 5.08 -2.60
N ASN A 346 27.01 6.00 -1.98
CA ASN A 346 27.90 6.92 -2.70
C ASN A 346 29.00 6.17 -3.46
N GLN A 347 29.59 5.13 -2.87
CA GLN A 347 30.59 4.28 -3.55
C GLN A 347 30.00 3.52 -4.74
N THR A 348 28.78 2.99 -4.61
CA THR A 348 28.04 2.40 -5.74
C THR A 348 27.82 3.41 -6.85
N HIS A 349 27.44 4.66 -6.53
CA HIS A 349 27.26 5.70 -7.54
C HIS A 349 28.54 5.99 -8.32
N ILE A 350 29.65 6.16 -7.61
CA ILE A 350 30.98 6.39 -8.22
C ILE A 350 31.36 5.21 -9.12
N SER A 351 31.17 3.98 -8.66
CA SER A 351 31.42 2.77 -9.45
C SER A 351 30.57 2.73 -10.73
N LEU A 352 29.28 3.09 -10.64
CA LEU A 352 28.37 3.15 -11.78
C LEU A 352 28.74 4.26 -12.78
N ARG A 353 29.28 5.38 -12.30
CA ARG A 353 29.76 6.48 -13.15
C ARG A 353 31.07 6.10 -13.86
N ASP A 354 32.07 5.66 -13.11
CA ASP A 354 33.46 5.60 -13.59
C ASP A 354 33.82 4.25 -14.23
N LEU A 355 33.25 3.14 -13.72
CA LEU A 355 33.49 1.79 -14.22
C LEU A 355 32.40 1.34 -15.21
N TYR A 356 31.13 1.61 -14.90
CA TYR A 356 30.01 1.13 -15.70
C TYR A 356 29.48 2.15 -16.73
N GLY A 357 29.82 3.43 -16.56
CA GLY A 357 29.47 4.50 -17.50
C GLY A 357 27.97 4.69 -17.67
N VAL A 358 27.19 4.65 -16.58
CA VAL A 358 25.71 4.76 -16.63
C VAL A 358 25.16 6.00 -15.94
N SER A 359 26.01 6.94 -15.52
CA SER A 359 25.57 8.24 -14.99
C SER A 359 25.45 9.29 -16.11
N THR A 360 24.76 10.40 -15.82
CA THR A 360 24.58 11.53 -16.73
C THR A 360 24.84 12.84 -16.03
N HIS A 361 25.06 13.92 -16.79
CA HIS A 361 25.25 15.26 -16.24
C HIS A 361 24.15 15.69 -15.26
N ASP A 362 22.90 15.40 -15.61
CA ASP A 362 21.75 15.71 -14.76
C ASP A 362 21.75 14.90 -13.45
N LEU A 363 22.06 13.61 -13.53
CA LEU A 363 22.21 12.77 -12.33
C LEU A 363 23.31 13.29 -11.42
N GLU A 364 24.48 13.66 -11.97
CA GLU A 364 25.59 14.21 -11.19
C GLU A 364 25.23 15.55 -10.53
N LYS A 365 24.46 16.42 -11.21
CA LYS A 365 23.96 17.67 -10.62
C LYS A 365 23.06 17.38 -9.42
N VAL A 366 22.05 16.52 -9.59
CA VAL A 366 21.11 16.17 -8.51
C VAL A 366 21.85 15.44 -7.38
N PHE A 367 22.81 14.57 -7.69
CA PHE A 367 23.65 13.89 -6.70
C PHE A 367 24.46 14.86 -5.84
N LYS A 368 25.10 15.87 -6.45
CA LYS A 368 25.84 16.91 -5.73
C LYS A 368 24.91 17.76 -4.85
N ILE A 369 23.73 18.14 -5.35
CA ILE A 369 22.77 18.92 -4.55
C ILE A 369 22.27 18.08 -3.36
N ALA A 370 21.88 16.83 -3.59
CA ALA A 370 21.36 15.96 -2.53
C ALA A 370 22.39 15.76 -1.40
N ASN A 371 23.64 15.44 -1.74
CA ASN A 371 24.70 15.25 -0.73
C ASN A 371 25.11 16.54 -0.01
N SER A 372 24.71 17.73 -0.49
CA SER A 372 24.92 18.99 0.23
C SER A 372 23.90 19.26 1.35
N VAL A 373 22.83 18.46 1.43
CA VAL A 373 21.74 18.67 2.40
C VAL A 373 22.07 17.94 3.72
N LYS A 374 21.98 18.67 4.83
CA LYS A 374 22.15 18.10 6.17
C LYS A 374 21.16 16.96 6.41
N GLY A 375 21.65 15.81 6.87
CA GLY A 375 20.83 14.62 7.15
C GLY A 375 20.64 13.68 5.97
N VAL A 376 21.13 14.01 4.77
CA VAL A 376 21.36 13.04 3.71
C VAL A 376 22.57 12.19 4.08
N LEU A 377 22.41 10.87 4.00
CA LEU A 377 23.45 9.90 4.35
C LEU A 377 24.21 9.39 3.12
N GLY A 378 23.52 9.34 1.98
CA GLY A 378 24.11 8.97 0.69
C GLY A 378 23.08 8.91 -0.41
N ALA A 379 23.55 8.89 -1.65
CA ALA A 379 22.73 8.84 -2.84
C ALA A 379 23.38 7.99 -3.94
N ARG A 380 22.58 7.54 -4.91
CA ARG A 380 23.06 6.88 -6.12
C ARG A 380 22.02 6.89 -7.24
N VAL A 381 22.46 6.84 -8.50
CA VAL A 381 21.59 6.55 -9.66
C VAL A 381 20.80 5.27 -9.39
N MET A 382 19.55 5.09 -9.80
CA MET A 382 18.75 3.87 -9.57
C MET A 382 18.17 3.32 -10.87
N GLY A 383 18.20 2.00 -11.06
CA GLY A 383 17.79 1.34 -12.30
C GLY A 383 18.91 1.32 -13.33
N GLY A 384 18.56 1.06 -14.61
CA GLY A 384 19.53 0.87 -15.69
C GLY A 384 20.41 2.06 -16.07
N GLY A 385 20.26 3.22 -15.41
CA GLY A 385 21.05 4.44 -15.63
C GLY A 385 20.71 5.20 -16.91
N PHE A 386 21.67 6.01 -17.36
CA PHE A 386 21.58 6.90 -18.54
C PHE A 386 20.46 7.97 -18.44
N GLY A 387 20.22 8.42 -17.21
CA GLY A 387 19.11 9.30 -16.83
C GLY A 387 18.26 8.64 -15.74
N GLY A 388 16.99 9.01 -15.65
CA GLY A 388 16.07 8.41 -14.68
C GLY A 388 16.29 8.93 -13.26
N ASN A 389 16.22 8.04 -12.28
CA ASN A 389 16.12 8.40 -10.87
C ASN A 389 17.45 8.40 -10.14
N LEU A 390 17.65 9.39 -9.27
CA LEU A 390 18.60 9.32 -8.17
C LEU A 390 17.87 8.85 -6.91
N LEU A 391 18.30 7.75 -6.29
CA LEU A 391 17.86 7.30 -4.97
C LEU A 391 18.69 8.00 -3.88
N VAL A 392 18.03 8.51 -2.86
CA VAL A 392 18.65 9.20 -1.72
C VAL A 392 18.15 8.58 -0.41
N LEU A 393 19.09 8.26 0.47
CA LEU A 393 18.85 7.88 1.86
C LEU A 393 18.99 9.12 2.75
N VAL A 394 17.91 9.49 3.43
CA VAL A 394 17.85 10.69 4.27
C VAL A 394 17.18 10.38 5.61
N LYS A 395 17.55 11.09 6.68
CA LYS A 395 16.77 11.05 7.93
C LYS A 395 15.34 11.53 7.68
N ALA A 396 14.36 10.87 8.29
CA ALA A 396 12.95 11.12 8.00
C ALA A 396 12.57 12.59 8.22
N GLU A 397 13.06 13.20 9.30
CA GLU A 397 12.81 14.62 9.63
C GLU A 397 13.42 15.63 8.65
N GLN A 398 14.36 15.22 7.79
CA GLN A 398 15.00 16.09 6.79
C GLN A 398 14.47 15.90 5.37
N THR A 399 13.43 15.07 5.21
CA THR A 399 12.88 14.73 3.88
C THR A 399 12.32 15.94 3.15
N GLU A 400 11.58 16.82 3.85
CA GLU A 400 11.02 18.04 3.25
C GLU A 400 12.10 19.05 2.85
N GLN A 401 13.14 19.21 3.68
CA GLN A 401 14.26 20.10 3.36
C GLN A 401 14.99 19.63 2.10
N LEU A 402 15.23 18.32 1.97
CA LEU A 402 15.84 17.72 0.78
C LEU A 402 14.99 18.00 -0.47
N ILE A 403 13.68 17.74 -0.41
CA ILE A 403 12.76 17.97 -1.53
C ILE A 403 12.79 19.44 -1.97
N ASN A 404 12.70 20.37 -1.01
CA ASN A 404 12.74 21.81 -1.31
C ASN A 404 14.07 22.22 -1.94
N LYS A 405 15.20 21.66 -1.46
CA LYS A 405 16.51 21.97 -2.03
C LYS A 405 16.66 21.51 -3.49
N ILE A 406 16.20 20.30 -3.81
CA ILE A 406 16.22 19.79 -5.19
C ILE A 406 15.25 20.59 -6.07
N LYS A 407 14.06 20.92 -5.57
CA LYS A 407 13.10 21.78 -6.26
C LYS A 407 13.73 23.10 -6.67
N GLU A 408 14.33 23.83 -5.71
CA GLU A 408 14.91 25.16 -5.93
C GLU A 408 16.16 25.12 -6.83
N LYS A 409 17.04 24.15 -6.63
CA LYS A 409 18.34 24.12 -7.32
C LYS A 409 18.36 23.33 -8.63
N TYR A 410 17.38 22.48 -8.88
CA TYR A 410 17.32 21.66 -10.09
C TYR A 410 16.00 21.80 -10.85
N TYR A 411 14.86 21.53 -10.23
CA TYR A 411 13.60 21.48 -10.98
C TYR A 411 13.11 22.84 -11.50
N LEU A 412 13.12 23.88 -10.66
CA LEU A 412 12.71 25.22 -11.08
C LEU A 412 13.63 25.82 -12.15
N PRO A 413 14.99 25.78 -12.00
CA PRO A 413 15.90 26.26 -13.05
C PRO A 413 15.74 25.53 -14.39
N ASN A 414 15.39 24.24 -14.36
CA ASN A 414 15.13 23.45 -15.57
C ASN A 414 13.67 23.55 -16.08
N LYS A 415 12.89 24.53 -15.58
CA LYS A 415 11.51 24.81 -16.00
C LYS A 415 10.58 23.58 -15.95
N ARG A 416 10.81 22.66 -15.00
CA ARG A 416 9.97 21.46 -14.87
C ARG A 416 8.59 21.80 -14.32
N LYS A 417 7.57 21.55 -15.14
CA LYS A 417 6.17 21.60 -14.71
C LYS A 417 5.80 20.29 -14.01
N ASN A 418 5.00 20.35 -12.94
CA ASN A 418 4.55 19.18 -12.17
C ASN A 418 5.69 18.33 -11.57
N TRP A 419 6.78 18.96 -11.13
CA TRP A 419 7.94 18.31 -10.52
C TRP A 419 7.58 17.42 -9.32
N GLU A 420 6.43 17.62 -8.69
CA GLU A 420 5.92 16.77 -7.61
C GLU A 420 5.75 15.31 -8.07
N LYS A 421 5.47 15.08 -9.36
CA LYS A 421 5.36 13.74 -9.95
C LYS A 421 6.71 13.10 -10.25
N ASP A 422 7.78 13.89 -10.24
CA ASP A 422 9.16 13.45 -10.45
C ASP A 422 9.81 12.96 -9.15
N ILE A 423 9.10 13.06 -8.02
CA ILE A 423 9.58 12.66 -6.71
C ILE A 423 8.78 11.47 -6.20
N MET A 424 9.48 10.45 -5.70
CA MET A 424 8.86 9.34 -4.98
C MET A 424 9.44 9.26 -3.57
N VAL A 425 8.57 9.28 -2.56
CA VAL A 425 8.95 8.94 -1.18
C VAL A 425 8.40 7.56 -0.90
N SER A 426 9.27 6.58 -0.69
CA SER A 426 8.89 5.17 -0.65
C SER A 426 9.21 4.53 0.69
N THR A 427 8.26 3.73 1.18
CA THR A 427 8.45 2.75 2.25
C THR A 427 8.25 1.34 1.72
N ALA A 428 8.78 0.34 2.44
CA ALA A 428 8.65 -1.07 2.06
C ALA A 428 7.21 -1.56 2.26
N GLY A 429 6.61 -2.06 1.18
CA GLY A 429 5.23 -2.52 1.07
C GLY A 429 5.08 -3.93 0.49
N GLU A 430 3.82 -4.33 0.35
CA GLU A 430 3.43 -5.64 -0.18
C GLU A 430 3.71 -5.80 -1.67
N GLY A 431 3.97 -7.03 -2.08
CA GLY A 431 4.15 -7.44 -3.46
C GLY A 431 2.88 -7.40 -4.33
N ALA A 432 3.10 -7.71 -5.60
CA ALA A 432 2.11 -7.79 -6.65
C ALA A 432 1.12 -8.93 -6.37
N ARG A 433 -0.17 -8.69 -6.61
CA ARG A 433 -1.24 -9.65 -6.33
C ARG A 433 -2.51 -9.32 -7.08
N LEU A 434 -3.36 -10.33 -7.26
CA LEU A 434 -4.78 -10.09 -7.52
C LEU A 434 -5.44 -9.55 -6.26
N LEU A 435 -6.28 -8.52 -6.40
CA LEU A 435 -7.12 -8.06 -5.31
C LEU A 435 -8.29 -9.03 -5.10
N PRO A 436 -8.89 -9.05 -3.89
CA PRO A 436 -9.99 -9.97 -3.58
C PRO A 436 -11.14 -9.91 -4.60
N GLU A 437 -11.76 -11.05 -4.87
CA GLU A 437 -12.74 -11.24 -5.95
C GLU A 437 -13.90 -10.23 -5.97
N LYS A 438 -14.32 -9.74 -4.80
CA LYS A 438 -15.44 -8.80 -4.62
C LYS A 438 -15.01 -7.36 -4.42
N THR A 439 -13.81 -7.00 -4.88
CA THR A 439 -13.30 -5.64 -4.76
C THR A 439 -14.15 -4.63 -5.53
N ASP A 440 -14.71 -5.01 -6.68
CA ASP A 440 -15.65 -4.20 -7.45
C ASP A 440 -16.94 -3.87 -6.68
N LEU A 441 -17.50 -4.85 -5.98
CA LEU A 441 -18.68 -4.66 -5.13
C LEU A 441 -18.35 -3.79 -3.92
N LYS A 442 -17.18 -3.97 -3.30
CA LYS A 442 -16.71 -3.08 -2.23
C LYS A 442 -16.54 -1.65 -2.72
N VAL A 443 -16.03 -1.47 -3.94
CA VAL A 443 -15.86 -0.16 -4.53
C VAL A 443 -17.22 0.53 -4.72
N LYS A 444 -18.20 -0.20 -5.25
CA LYS A 444 -19.60 0.26 -5.36
C LYS A 444 -20.21 0.60 -3.99
N LEU A 445 -20.05 -0.29 -3.00
CA LEU A 445 -20.57 -0.08 -1.65
C LEU A 445 -20.02 1.20 -1.01
N ILE A 446 -18.71 1.45 -1.10
CA ILE A 446 -18.10 2.67 -0.56
C ILE A 446 -18.65 3.90 -1.28
N SER A 447 -18.79 3.85 -2.61
CA SER A 447 -19.38 4.96 -3.37
C SER A 447 -20.79 5.29 -2.88
N LYS A 448 -21.62 4.28 -2.61
CA LYS A 448 -22.98 4.44 -2.11
C LYS A 448 -23.02 4.97 -0.67
N VAL A 449 -22.16 4.46 0.20
CA VAL A 449 -22.02 4.95 1.59
C VAL A 449 -21.55 6.41 1.63
N ASN A 450 -20.65 6.79 0.72
CA ASN A 450 -20.12 8.15 0.65
C ASN A 450 -21.09 9.13 -0.03
N ASP A 451 -22.09 8.65 -0.77
CA ASP A 451 -23.27 9.43 -1.18
C ASP A 451 -24.26 9.56 0.00
N TRP A 452 -23.75 10.09 1.11
CA TRP A 452 -24.43 10.12 2.41
C TRP A 452 -25.72 10.97 2.44
N LYS A 453 -25.97 11.76 1.39
CA LYS A 453 -27.20 12.55 1.23
C LYS A 453 -28.33 11.74 0.59
N HIS A 454 -28.00 10.68 -0.15
CA HIS A 454 -28.93 9.85 -0.91
C HIS A 454 -28.71 8.36 -0.61
N LEU A 455 -28.65 8.02 0.69
CA LEU A 455 -28.43 6.64 1.13
C LEU A 455 -29.64 5.76 0.78
N ASP A 456 -29.45 4.82 -0.13
CA ASP A 456 -30.37 3.70 -0.33
C ASP A 456 -29.94 2.52 0.56
N GLU A 457 -30.61 2.38 1.70
CA GLU A 457 -30.32 1.33 2.66
C GLU A 457 -30.54 -0.08 2.07
N LYS A 458 -31.55 -0.26 1.21
CA LYS A 458 -31.86 -1.57 0.61
C LYS A 458 -30.73 -2.01 -0.32
N GLU A 459 -30.29 -1.11 -1.20
CA GLU A 459 -29.17 -1.37 -2.11
C GLU A 459 -27.87 -1.66 -1.34
N ILE A 460 -27.57 -0.85 -0.31
CA ILE A 460 -26.38 -1.01 0.53
C ILE A 460 -26.35 -2.40 1.17
N PHE A 461 -27.44 -2.85 1.80
CA PHE A 461 -27.45 -4.16 2.46
C PHE A 461 -27.54 -5.34 1.48
N SER A 462 -28.04 -5.12 0.26
CA SER A 462 -27.90 -6.09 -0.84
C SER A 462 -26.41 -6.31 -1.17
N LEU A 463 -25.65 -5.23 -1.36
CA LEU A 463 -24.20 -5.30 -1.61
C LEU A 463 -23.44 -5.94 -0.44
N VAL A 464 -23.79 -5.60 0.80
CA VAL A 464 -23.18 -6.20 2.01
C VAL A 464 -23.40 -7.72 2.04
N LYS A 465 -24.61 -8.19 1.70
CA LYS A 465 -24.94 -9.62 1.60
C LYS A 465 -24.11 -10.31 0.53
N GLU A 466 -23.96 -9.67 -0.64
CA GLU A 466 -23.12 -10.21 -1.71
C GLU A 466 -21.64 -10.26 -1.33
N ILE A 467 -21.08 -9.23 -0.69
CA ILE A 467 -19.65 -9.16 -0.32
C ILE A 467 -19.23 -10.30 0.61
N LYS A 468 -20.17 -10.92 1.34
CA LYS A 468 -19.94 -11.95 2.37
C LYS A 468 -18.95 -11.47 3.44
N THR A 469 -19.47 -10.76 4.44
CA THR A 469 -18.66 -10.13 5.49
C THR A 469 -17.81 -11.15 6.28
N PRO A 470 -16.55 -10.82 6.64
CA PRO A 470 -15.73 -11.69 7.47
C PRO A 470 -16.39 -11.98 8.82
N GLN A 471 -16.40 -13.24 9.24
CA GLN A 471 -16.84 -13.61 10.58
C GLN A 471 -15.73 -13.27 11.58
N ARG A 472 -15.96 -12.23 12.39
CA ARG A 472 -15.04 -11.80 13.46
C ARG A 472 -15.76 -11.86 14.80
N LYS A 473 -15.02 -12.21 15.86
CA LYS A 473 -15.52 -12.02 17.23
C LYS A 473 -15.65 -10.52 17.48
N THR A 474 -16.64 -10.15 18.30
CA THR A 474 -16.86 -8.78 18.72
C THR A 474 -16.73 -8.70 20.24
N LYS A 475 -15.98 -7.72 20.74
CA LYS A 475 -15.99 -7.32 22.15
C LYS A 475 -16.72 -6.00 22.31
N VAL A 476 -17.35 -5.81 23.46
CA VAL A 476 -18.13 -4.60 23.74
C VAL A 476 -17.48 -3.87 24.91
N ILE A 477 -17.23 -2.57 24.75
CA ILE A 477 -16.75 -1.69 25.81
C ILE A 477 -17.85 -0.68 26.11
N ILE A 478 -18.44 -0.77 27.30
CA ILE A 478 -19.44 0.17 27.78
C ILE A 478 -18.76 1.17 28.70
N VAL A 479 -18.74 2.44 28.29
CA VAL A 479 -18.11 3.51 29.07
C VAL A 479 -19.11 4.08 30.09
N ALA A 480 -18.93 3.75 31.36
CA ALA A 480 -19.81 4.13 32.46
C ALA A 480 -19.09 4.94 33.58
N ALA A 481 -17.84 5.38 33.36
CA ALA A 481 -16.99 6.05 34.36
C ALA A 481 -17.20 7.58 34.49
N GLY A 482 -18.24 8.15 33.87
CA GLY A 482 -18.43 9.60 33.83
C GLY A 482 -18.93 10.21 35.15
N LYS A 483 -18.39 11.38 35.54
CA LYS A 483 -18.76 12.10 36.79
C LYS A 483 -20.23 12.52 36.90
N GLY A 484 -20.89 12.77 35.77
CA GLY A 484 -22.33 13.09 35.73
C GLY A 484 -22.72 14.44 36.38
N THR A 485 -21.80 15.40 36.48
CA THR A 485 -21.99 16.68 37.18
C THR A 485 -23.25 17.45 36.74
N ARG A 486 -23.53 17.53 35.44
CA ARG A 486 -24.74 18.19 34.91
C ARG A 486 -26.04 17.49 35.34
N ALA A 487 -26.05 16.15 35.35
CA ALA A 487 -27.21 15.36 35.73
C ALA A 487 -27.52 15.54 37.22
N LYS A 488 -26.49 15.52 38.08
CA LYS A 488 -26.64 15.78 39.51
C LYS A 488 -27.22 17.18 39.78
N LYS A 489 -26.73 18.21 39.07
CA LYS A 489 -27.27 19.57 39.16
C LYS A 489 -28.75 19.67 38.76
N SER A 490 -29.25 18.78 37.90
CA SER A 490 -30.66 18.73 37.49
C SER A 490 -31.58 17.95 38.46
N GLY A 491 -31.07 17.52 39.61
CA GLY A 491 -31.82 16.74 40.61
C GLY A 491 -31.92 15.24 40.31
N LEU A 492 -31.05 14.69 39.46
CA LEU A 492 -30.94 13.25 39.24
C LEU A 492 -30.18 12.59 40.40
N LEU A 493 -30.83 11.64 41.08
CA LEU A 493 -30.24 10.87 42.16
C LEU A 493 -29.33 9.75 41.61
N GLY A 494 -28.10 9.68 42.09
CA GLY A 494 -27.13 8.65 41.70
C GLY A 494 -26.46 8.84 40.33
N PRO A 495 -25.74 7.81 39.83
CA PRO A 495 -25.06 7.83 38.54
C PRO A 495 -26.05 7.82 37.37
N LYS A 496 -25.83 8.67 36.37
CA LYS A 496 -26.67 8.76 35.16
C LYS A 496 -26.91 7.43 34.42
N VAL A 497 -25.97 6.51 34.50
CA VAL A 497 -26.08 5.18 33.86
C VAL A 497 -26.99 4.23 34.63
N LEU A 498 -27.31 4.54 35.88
CA LEU A 498 -28.23 3.77 36.72
C LEU A 498 -29.60 4.45 36.88
N ALA A 499 -29.81 5.59 36.22
CA ALA A 499 -31.10 6.26 36.25
C ALA A 499 -32.20 5.31 35.75
N PRO A 500 -33.36 5.28 36.43
CA PRO A 500 -34.47 4.43 36.03
C PRO A 500 -35.08 4.95 34.72
N LEU A 501 -35.18 4.06 33.73
CA LEU A 501 -35.91 4.25 32.49
C LEU A 501 -36.92 3.11 32.37
N CYS A 502 -38.21 3.41 32.42
CA CYS A 502 -39.28 2.43 32.47
C CYS A 502 -39.03 1.38 33.58
N GLY A 503 -38.73 1.85 34.80
CA GLY A 503 -38.48 1.01 35.98
C GLY A 503 -37.13 0.27 35.99
N LYS A 504 -36.28 0.44 34.98
CA LYS A 504 -35.04 -0.34 34.81
C LYS A 504 -33.82 0.57 34.64
N PRO A 505 -32.66 0.24 35.25
CA PRO A 505 -31.44 1.05 35.08
C PRO A 505 -31.03 1.18 33.61
N ALA A 506 -30.74 2.40 33.16
CA ALA A 506 -30.34 2.71 31.78
C ALA A 506 -29.20 1.82 31.24
N LEU A 507 -28.23 1.45 32.09
CA LEU A 507 -27.13 0.57 31.72
C LEU A 507 -27.58 -0.85 31.36
N ILE A 508 -28.67 -1.35 31.96
CA ILE A 508 -29.19 -2.69 31.65
C ILE A 508 -29.83 -2.68 30.25
N HIS A 509 -30.56 -1.60 29.90
CA HIS A 509 -31.06 -1.41 28.53
C HIS A 509 -29.93 -1.44 27.49
N VAL A 510 -28.76 -0.89 27.81
CA VAL A 510 -27.57 -0.98 26.93
C VAL A 510 -27.04 -2.41 26.86
N LEU A 511 -26.91 -3.09 28.00
CA LEU A 511 -26.34 -4.44 28.08
C LEU A 511 -27.14 -5.49 27.30
N GLU A 512 -28.47 -5.41 27.33
CA GLU A 512 -29.35 -6.41 26.71
C GLU A 512 -29.28 -6.45 25.18
N LYS A 513 -28.69 -5.41 24.58
CA LYS A 513 -28.40 -5.36 23.14
C LYS A 513 -27.24 -6.29 22.73
N PHE A 514 -26.47 -6.76 23.70
CA PHE A 514 -25.26 -7.55 23.50
C PHE A 514 -25.35 -8.93 24.16
N PRO A 515 -26.25 -9.81 23.69
CA PRO A 515 -26.32 -11.15 24.25
C PRO A 515 -25.02 -11.91 23.94
N CYS A 516 -24.35 -12.48 24.95
CA CYS A 516 -23.12 -13.27 24.80
C CYS A 516 -23.40 -14.66 24.18
N LYS A 517 -23.98 -14.67 22.99
CA LYS A 517 -24.26 -15.86 22.18
C LYS A 517 -24.18 -15.51 20.69
N LYS A 518 -24.12 -16.55 19.84
CA LYS A 518 -24.21 -16.37 18.38
C LYS A 518 -25.62 -15.90 18.03
N LEU A 519 -25.73 -14.85 17.22
CA LEU A 519 -27.01 -14.37 16.72
C LEU A 519 -27.42 -15.18 15.47
N ASN A 520 -28.72 -15.13 15.12
CA ASN A 520 -29.26 -15.77 13.92
C ASN A 520 -28.58 -15.26 12.64
N ASP A 521 -28.14 -13.99 12.65
CA ASP A 521 -27.18 -13.49 11.66
C ASP A 521 -25.80 -14.13 11.93
N ARG A 522 -25.48 -15.15 11.12
CA ARG A 522 -24.31 -16.03 11.24
C ARG A 522 -22.98 -15.28 11.27
N SER A 523 -22.95 -13.97 11.03
CA SER A 523 -21.75 -13.15 11.01
C SER A 523 -21.37 -12.52 12.36
N ILE A 524 -22.29 -12.26 13.30
CA ILE A 524 -22.02 -11.49 14.53
C ILE A 524 -21.99 -12.40 15.77
N PHE A 525 -20.89 -12.32 16.52
CA PHE A 525 -20.71 -13.03 17.79
C PHE A 525 -20.12 -12.12 18.86
N TYR A 526 -20.91 -11.78 19.88
CA TYR A 526 -20.44 -11.03 21.05
C TYR A 526 -19.75 -11.96 22.03
N SER A 527 -18.42 -11.84 22.09
CA SER A 527 -17.58 -12.73 22.90
C SER A 527 -17.41 -12.28 24.35
N GLU A 528 -17.48 -10.97 24.61
CA GLU A 528 -17.22 -10.40 25.94
C GLU A 528 -17.77 -8.98 26.03
N VAL A 529 -18.29 -8.61 27.21
CA VAL A 529 -18.69 -7.24 27.54
C VAL A 529 -17.83 -6.71 28.68
N VAL A 530 -17.21 -5.55 28.47
CA VAL A 530 -16.36 -4.84 29.42
C VAL A 530 -17.04 -3.54 29.82
N VAL A 531 -17.31 -3.35 31.11
CA VAL A 531 -17.91 -2.12 31.66
C VAL A 531 -16.81 -1.32 32.36
N VAL A 532 -16.57 -0.10 31.87
CA VAL A 532 -15.59 0.82 32.47
C VAL A 532 -16.28 1.65 33.54
N VAL A 533 -15.81 1.54 34.78
CA VAL A 533 -16.38 2.17 35.97
C VAL A 533 -15.39 3.13 36.62
N SER A 534 -15.86 4.06 37.44
CA SER A 534 -15.03 4.93 38.27
C SER A 534 -15.06 4.47 39.74
N PRO A 535 -14.10 4.90 40.58
CA PRO A 535 -14.12 4.58 42.01
C PRO A 535 -15.43 4.98 42.69
N GLN A 536 -16.05 6.08 42.26
CA GLN A 536 -17.28 6.59 42.88
C GLN A 536 -18.52 5.77 42.54
N ASN A 537 -18.58 5.13 41.37
CA ASN A 537 -19.81 4.44 40.92
C ASN A 537 -19.67 2.91 40.79
N GLN A 538 -18.47 2.36 40.98
CA GLN A 538 -18.22 0.93 40.83
C GLN A 538 -19.10 0.06 41.74
N LYS A 539 -19.27 0.44 43.01
CA LYS A 539 -20.08 -0.34 43.98
C LYS A 539 -21.53 -0.44 43.52
N GLU A 540 -22.15 0.69 43.21
CA GLU A 540 -23.54 0.78 42.76
C GLU A 540 -23.76 0.08 41.41
N ILE A 541 -22.84 0.25 40.45
CA ILE A 541 -22.93 -0.42 39.15
C ILE A 541 -22.81 -1.94 39.31
N LYS A 542 -21.86 -2.44 40.13
CA LYS A 542 -21.75 -3.88 40.40
C LYS A 542 -23.02 -4.43 41.03
N LYS A 543 -23.59 -3.72 42.02
CA LYS A 543 -24.86 -4.10 42.65
C LYS A 543 -26.00 -4.19 41.63
N ALA A 544 -26.16 -3.16 40.78
CA ALA A 544 -27.21 -3.11 39.77
C ALA A 544 -27.07 -4.18 38.67
N LEU A 545 -25.83 -4.54 38.30
CA LEU A 545 -25.59 -5.56 37.28
C LEU A 545 -25.69 -6.99 37.82
N GLY A 546 -25.49 -7.21 39.12
CA GLY A 546 -25.63 -8.52 39.77
C GLY A 546 -24.68 -9.57 39.18
N LYS A 547 -25.16 -10.81 39.01
CA LYS A 547 -24.38 -11.95 38.49
C LYS A 547 -24.25 -11.98 36.96
N ARG A 548 -24.53 -10.88 36.24
CA ARG A 548 -24.42 -10.83 34.77
C ARG A 548 -22.97 -11.04 34.34
N ASN A 549 -22.77 -11.74 33.22
CA ASN A 549 -21.44 -12.03 32.68
C ASN A 549 -20.80 -10.78 32.02
N VAL A 550 -20.24 -9.91 32.85
CA VAL A 550 -19.53 -8.70 32.42
C VAL A 550 -18.19 -8.59 33.15
N LYS A 551 -17.18 -8.04 32.46
CA LYS A 551 -15.88 -7.71 33.07
C LYS A 551 -15.85 -6.24 33.45
N TYR A 552 -15.30 -5.93 34.62
CA TYR A 552 -15.16 -4.55 35.08
C TYR A 552 -13.74 -4.05 34.87
N VAL A 553 -13.61 -2.83 34.34
CA VAL A 553 -12.33 -2.11 34.25
C VAL A 553 -12.45 -0.79 34.99
N LEU A 554 -11.51 -0.53 35.90
CA LEU A 554 -11.50 0.68 36.71
C LEU A 554 -10.74 1.80 35.98
N GLN A 555 -11.41 2.93 35.77
CA GLN A 555 -10.78 4.19 35.43
C GLN A 555 -10.49 4.99 36.72
N LYS A 556 -9.27 4.88 37.24
CA LYS A 556 -8.88 5.46 38.55
C LYS A 556 -9.10 6.98 38.64
N LYS A 557 -8.76 7.71 37.58
CA LYS A 557 -8.99 9.16 37.45
C LYS A 557 -9.87 9.40 36.23
N ALA A 558 -10.90 10.22 36.36
CA ALA A 558 -11.78 10.59 35.25
C ALA A 558 -11.06 11.55 34.28
N LEU A 559 -10.20 11.00 33.42
CA LEU A 559 -9.39 11.73 32.44
C LEU A 559 -10.04 11.71 31.04
N GLY A 560 -11.37 11.72 30.99
CA GLY A 560 -12.15 11.67 29.75
C GLY A 560 -12.44 10.26 29.23
N THR A 561 -13.30 10.20 28.21
CA THR A 561 -13.77 8.96 27.57
C THR A 561 -12.63 8.20 26.89
N GLY A 562 -11.68 8.89 26.25
CA GLY A 562 -10.56 8.24 25.56
C GLY A 562 -9.67 7.45 26.51
N ASP A 563 -9.43 7.97 27.71
CA ASP A 563 -8.69 7.27 28.75
C ASP A 563 -9.46 6.05 29.28
N ALA A 564 -10.78 6.15 29.44
CA ALA A 564 -11.64 5.03 29.84
C ALA A 564 -11.53 3.86 28.83
N VAL A 565 -11.59 4.18 27.53
CA VAL A 565 -11.40 3.20 26.46
C VAL A 565 -9.97 2.67 26.46
N PHE A 566 -8.95 3.49 26.68
CA PHE A 566 -7.57 3.04 26.79
C PHE A 566 -7.36 2.03 27.92
N GLN A 567 -7.95 2.24 29.11
CA GLN A 567 -7.87 1.27 30.21
C GLN A 567 -8.54 -0.07 29.84
N ALA A 568 -9.69 -0.01 29.15
CA ALA A 568 -10.35 -1.23 28.67
C ALA A 568 -9.53 -1.95 27.61
N MET A 569 -8.96 -1.20 26.65
CA MET A 569 -8.14 -1.75 25.58
C MET A 569 -6.87 -2.43 26.08
N LYS A 570 -6.27 -2.02 27.21
CA LYS A 570 -5.16 -2.76 27.84
C LYS A 570 -5.50 -4.22 28.16
N LYS A 571 -6.76 -4.50 28.50
CA LYS A 571 -7.24 -5.87 28.80
C LYS A 571 -7.60 -6.66 27.55
N VAL A 572 -7.78 -5.98 26.40
CA VAL A 572 -8.12 -6.60 25.12
C VAL A 572 -7.06 -6.35 24.04
N LYS A 573 -5.83 -5.97 24.42
CA LYS A 573 -4.75 -5.58 23.49
C LYS A 573 -4.33 -6.70 22.51
N ASN A 574 -4.50 -7.95 22.91
CA ASN A 574 -4.17 -9.14 22.11
C ASN A 574 -5.41 -9.71 21.39
N PHE A 575 -6.53 -8.99 21.41
CA PHE A 575 -7.76 -9.46 20.79
C PHE A 575 -7.75 -9.17 19.29
N GLU A 576 -7.95 -10.21 18.49
CA GLU A 576 -8.16 -10.09 17.05
C GLU A 576 -9.66 -10.15 16.73
N GLY A 577 -10.22 -9.01 16.33
CA GLY A 577 -11.64 -8.86 16.05
C GLY A 577 -12.07 -7.41 16.06
N ASP A 578 -13.36 -7.20 16.30
CA ASP A 578 -13.97 -5.87 16.33
C ASP A 578 -14.35 -5.46 17.75
N VAL A 579 -14.26 -4.17 18.04
CA VAL A 579 -14.70 -3.60 19.31
C VAL A 579 -15.85 -2.64 19.05
N VAL A 580 -16.97 -2.87 19.72
CA VAL A 580 -18.04 -1.88 19.85
C VAL A 580 -17.77 -1.06 21.10
N VAL A 581 -17.65 0.25 20.97
CA VAL A 581 -17.57 1.14 22.14
C VAL A 581 -18.83 1.97 22.21
N ILE A 582 -19.56 1.86 23.31
CA ILE A 582 -20.84 2.54 23.53
C ILE A 582 -20.84 3.28 24.88
N TRP A 583 -21.41 4.48 24.92
CA TRP A 583 -21.58 5.17 26.20
C TRP A 583 -22.72 4.52 27.00
N GLY A 584 -22.50 4.24 28.30
CA GLY A 584 -23.48 3.58 29.16
C GLY A 584 -24.78 4.35 29.41
N LYS A 585 -24.89 5.58 28.88
CA LYS A 585 -26.11 6.41 28.95
C LYS A 585 -27.00 6.29 27.70
N GLN A 586 -26.59 5.53 26.70
CA GLN A 586 -27.24 5.46 25.38
C GLN A 586 -28.26 4.31 25.30
N ALA A 587 -29.29 4.40 26.15
CA ALA A 587 -30.34 3.40 26.26
C ALA A 587 -31.23 3.30 25.00
N LEU A 588 -31.31 4.36 24.18
CA LEU A 588 -32.17 4.40 22.98
C LEU A 588 -31.55 3.83 21.71
N VAL A 589 -30.23 3.61 21.67
CA VAL A 589 -29.58 3.02 20.47
C VAL A 589 -30.17 1.65 20.18
N LYS A 590 -30.69 1.43 18.97
CA LYS A 590 -31.33 0.18 18.61
C LYS A 590 -30.34 -0.96 18.38
N LYS A 591 -30.79 -2.19 18.62
CA LYS A 591 -30.01 -3.41 18.34
C LYS A 591 -29.72 -3.52 16.84
N GLU A 592 -30.69 -3.17 16.01
CA GLU A 592 -30.61 -3.19 14.55
C GLU A 592 -29.52 -2.22 14.07
N THR A 593 -29.48 -1.00 14.62
CA THR A 593 -28.45 0.01 14.29
C THR A 593 -27.04 -0.50 14.60
N ILE A 594 -26.85 -1.17 15.74
CA ILE A 594 -25.57 -1.79 16.13
C ILE A 594 -25.17 -2.86 15.12
N GLN A 595 -26.07 -3.80 14.81
CA GLN A 595 -25.80 -4.90 13.91
C GLN A 595 -25.47 -4.42 12.49
N LYS A 596 -26.29 -3.50 11.95
CA LYS A 596 -26.08 -2.83 10.66
C LYS A 596 -24.71 -2.16 10.58
N THR A 597 -24.31 -1.45 11.64
CA THR A 597 -23.00 -0.79 11.71
C THR A 597 -21.84 -1.80 11.70
N ILE A 598 -21.96 -2.92 12.43
CA ILE A 598 -20.94 -3.98 12.44
C ILE A 598 -20.80 -4.63 11.05
N LEU A 599 -21.92 -4.93 10.39
CA LEU A 599 -21.91 -5.51 9.06
C LEU A 599 -21.25 -4.60 8.04
N LEU A 600 -21.62 -3.32 8.03
CA LEU A 600 -21.00 -2.31 7.14
C LEU A 600 -19.51 -2.14 7.43
N HIS A 601 -19.14 -1.99 8.70
CA HIS A 601 -17.75 -1.89 9.14
C HIS A 601 -16.89 -3.03 8.55
N ARG A 602 -17.44 -4.25 8.56
CA ARG A 602 -16.77 -5.44 8.04
C ARG A 602 -16.74 -5.52 6.53
N ALA A 603 -17.85 -5.21 5.85
CA ALA A 603 -17.95 -5.22 4.39
C ALA A 603 -16.96 -4.22 3.76
N LEU A 604 -16.89 -3.02 4.35
CA LEU A 604 -16.01 -1.93 3.94
C LEU A 604 -14.54 -2.17 4.30
N GLY A 605 -14.26 -3.05 5.27
CA GLY A 605 -12.91 -3.21 5.82
C GLY A 605 -12.43 -1.95 6.53
N ALA A 606 -13.33 -1.26 7.22
CA ALA A 606 -13.08 0.00 7.88
C ALA A 606 -12.17 -0.16 9.11
N VAL A 607 -11.40 0.87 9.43
CA VAL A 607 -10.70 0.97 10.72
C VAL A 607 -11.68 1.38 11.81
N MET A 608 -12.59 2.31 11.50
CA MET A 608 -13.58 2.84 12.42
C MET A 608 -14.87 3.21 11.67
N SER A 609 -16.01 2.98 12.30
CA SER A 609 -17.31 3.24 11.70
C SER A 609 -18.32 3.81 12.67
N PHE A 610 -18.99 4.89 12.27
CA PHE A 610 -19.98 5.62 13.07
C PHE A 610 -21.38 5.45 12.49
N PRO A 611 -22.37 5.07 13.30
CA PRO A 611 -23.76 5.37 12.99
C PRO A 611 -24.05 6.82 13.37
N THR A 612 -24.74 7.52 12.48
CA THR A 612 -25.06 8.93 12.60
C THR A 612 -26.52 9.20 12.30
N THR A 613 -26.95 10.40 12.68
CA THR A 613 -28.26 10.96 12.36
C THR A 613 -28.11 12.46 12.10
N ASN A 614 -28.93 13.00 11.22
CA ASN A 614 -29.09 14.44 11.12
C ASN A 614 -30.00 14.93 12.26
N LYS A 615 -29.61 16.03 12.92
CA LYS A 615 -30.43 16.65 13.97
C LYS A 615 -30.16 18.14 14.10
N LYS A 616 -31.08 18.82 14.79
CA LYS A 616 -30.87 20.20 15.25
C LYS A 616 -29.83 20.23 16.38
N ASN A 617 -28.90 21.18 16.33
CA ASN A 617 -27.84 21.40 17.32
C ASN A 617 -27.06 20.12 17.70
N PRO A 618 -26.30 19.52 16.76
CA PRO A 618 -25.47 18.35 17.04
C PRO A 618 -24.44 18.64 18.14
N TYR A 619 -24.20 17.67 19.00
CA TYR A 619 -23.28 17.81 20.13
C TYR A 619 -21.82 17.74 19.69
N ALA A 620 -21.50 16.73 18.88
CA ALA A 620 -20.17 16.49 18.33
C ALA A 620 -20.29 16.18 16.83
N PRO A 621 -20.58 17.19 15.99
CA PRO A 621 -20.81 16.99 14.57
C PRO A 621 -19.61 16.30 13.89
N LEU A 622 -19.93 15.33 13.05
CA LEU A 622 -19.00 14.75 12.10
C LEU A 622 -18.87 15.70 10.90
N ILE A 623 -17.63 15.89 10.45
CA ILE A 623 -17.32 16.77 9.32
C ILE A 623 -16.82 15.89 8.19
N ARG A 624 -17.51 15.95 7.05
CA ARG A 624 -17.14 15.24 5.82
C ARG A 624 -16.46 16.17 4.82
N ALA A 625 -15.58 15.60 4.01
CA ALA A 625 -15.11 16.22 2.79
C ALA A 625 -16.17 16.13 1.67
N LYS A 626 -15.96 16.85 0.57
CA LYS A 626 -16.89 16.84 -0.59
C LYS A 626 -17.09 15.45 -1.19
N ASP A 627 -16.10 14.57 -1.05
CA ASP A 627 -16.11 13.18 -1.51
C ASP A 627 -16.79 12.21 -0.51
N GLY A 628 -17.46 12.73 0.52
CA GLY A 628 -18.22 11.96 1.50
C GLY A 628 -17.38 11.37 2.64
N TRP A 629 -16.04 11.40 2.54
CA TRP A 629 -15.16 10.85 3.55
C TRP A 629 -15.15 11.67 4.85
N VAL A 630 -15.08 10.98 5.98
CA VAL A 630 -14.95 11.61 7.30
C VAL A 630 -13.58 12.30 7.40
N LYS A 631 -13.58 13.62 7.64
CA LYS A 631 -12.37 14.44 7.76
C LYS A 631 -12.06 14.79 9.23
N ASP A 632 -13.10 15.06 10.01
CA ASP A 632 -12.96 15.57 11.37
C ASP A 632 -14.23 15.22 12.18
N SER A 633 -14.13 15.32 13.49
CA SER A 633 -15.25 15.34 14.42
C SER A 633 -14.87 16.28 15.56
N ARG A 634 -15.71 17.29 15.83
CA ARG A 634 -15.43 18.33 16.82
C ARG A 634 -16.53 18.43 17.84
N GLU A 635 -16.17 18.55 19.11
CA GLU A 635 -17.15 18.68 20.19
C GLU A 635 -17.33 20.15 20.56
N THR A 636 -18.58 20.60 20.43
CA THR A 636 -18.99 21.99 20.64
C THR A 636 -18.58 22.55 22.01
N ASN A 637 -18.62 21.74 23.08
CA ASN A 637 -18.36 22.19 24.45
C ASN A 637 -16.92 21.99 24.94
N LEU A 638 -16.17 21.09 24.30
CA LEU A 638 -14.77 20.80 24.65
C LEU A 638 -13.80 21.64 23.80
N GLU A 639 -14.19 21.98 22.57
CA GLU A 639 -13.30 22.60 21.58
C GLU A 639 -13.78 24.00 21.13
N GLN A 640 -14.80 24.57 21.80
CA GLN A 640 -15.38 25.90 21.50
C GLN A 640 -15.78 26.09 20.02
N SER A 641 -16.11 25.01 19.31
CA SER A 641 -16.47 25.07 17.89
C SER A 641 -17.86 25.69 17.69
N ARG A 642 -18.05 26.43 16.58
CA ARG A 642 -19.34 27.04 16.20
C ARG A 642 -20.47 26.01 16.21
N LYS A 643 -21.53 26.27 16.99
CA LYS A 643 -22.75 25.44 17.00
C LYS A 643 -23.38 25.43 15.61
N GLN A 644 -23.51 24.25 15.02
CA GLN A 644 -24.26 24.05 13.79
C GLN A 644 -25.76 24.03 14.11
N LYS A 645 -26.59 24.72 13.33
CA LYS A 645 -28.05 24.69 13.51
C LYS A 645 -28.63 23.30 13.21
N ILE A 646 -28.14 22.66 12.14
CA ILE A 646 -28.44 21.29 11.75
C ILE A 646 -27.12 20.63 11.34
N GLY A 647 -26.89 19.38 11.75
CA GLY A 647 -25.73 18.63 11.32
C GLY A 647 -25.78 17.14 11.68
N GLU A 648 -24.82 16.40 11.14
CA GLU A 648 -24.66 14.96 11.33
C GLU A 648 -23.98 14.69 12.69
N ASP A 649 -24.71 14.10 13.62
CA ASP A 649 -24.22 13.75 14.96
C ASP A 649 -24.03 12.24 15.08
N ASN A 650 -23.06 11.82 15.88
CA ASN A 650 -22.90 10.40 16.23
C ASN A 650 -23.96 9.97 17.24
N VAL A 651 -24.45 8.74 17.15
CA VAL A 651 -25.62 8.31 17.96
C VAL A 651 -25.27 7.66 19.29
N GLY A 652 -24.01 7.62 19.68
CA GLY A 652 -23.72 7.09 21.00
C GLY A 652 -22.68 5.98 21.07
N PHE A 653 -22.18 5.54 19.92
CA PHE A 653 -21.25 4.43 19.83
C PHE A 653 -20.52 4.45 18.49
N PHE A 654 -19.53 3.58 18.36
CA PHE A 654 -18.89 3.25 17.09
C PHE A 654 -18.35 1.82 17.13
N VAL A 655 -17.98 1.32 15.95
CA VAL A 655 -17.30 0.04 15.77
C VAL A 655 -15.88 0.32 15.28
N ALA A 656 -14.89 -0.39 15.81
CA ALA A 656 -13.51 -0.28 15.37
C ALA A 656 -12.81 -1.64 15.29
N ASN A 657 -11.82 -1.76 14.41
CA ASN A 657 -10.89 -2.88 14.47
C ASN A 657 -10.07 -2.79 15.76
N ALA A 658 -10.01 -3.87 16.55
CA ALA A 658 -9.39 -3.87 17.87
C ALA A 658 -7.90 -3.49 17.85
N LYS A 659 -7.15 -4.07 16.89
CA LYS A 659 -5.71 -3.87 16.75
C LYS A 659 -5.40 -2.43 16.34
N GLU A 660 -6.10 -1.92 15.34
CA GLU A 660 -5.91 -0.55 14.85
C GLU A 660 -6.29 0.50 15.90
N LEU A 661 -7.40 0.27 16.62
CA LEU A 661 -7.82 1.13 17.73
C LEU A 661 -6.75 1.17 18.84
N TRP A 662 -6.15 0.03 19.19
CA TRP A 662 -5.08 -0.03 20.18
C TRP A 662 -3.85 0.76 19.75
N VAL A 663 -3.39 0.56 18.50
CA VAL A 663 -2.22 1.26 17.95
C VAL A 663 -2.41 2.78 17.95
N VAL A 664 -3.56 3.27 17.49
CA VAL A 664 -3.81 4.72 17.45
C VAL A 664 -3.94 5.33 18.86
N LEU A 665 -4.57 4.60 19.80
CA LEU A 665 -4.67 5.05 21.20
C LEU A 665 -3.30 5.16 21.86
N GLN A 666 -2.40 4.19 21.65
CA GLN A 666 -1.05 4.24 22.18
C GLN A 666 -0.27 5.44 21.64
N LYS A 667 -0.34 5.66 20.32
CA LYS A 667 0.35 6.77 19.66
C LYS A 667 -0.12 8.12 20.20
N ILE A 668 -1.43 8.35 20.26
CA ILE A 668 -1.98 9.61 20.79
C ILE A 668 -1.57 9.78 22.25
N ARG A 669 -1.69 8.72 23.07
CA ARG A 669 -1.30 8.81 24.47
C ARG A 669 0.18 9.16 24.65
N GLN A 670 1.08 8.59 23.85
CA GLN A 670 2.50 8.95 23.88
C GLN A 670 2.73 10.43 23.51
N GLU A 671 1.93 10.96 22.59
CA GLU A 671 2.03 12.35 22.14
C GLU A 671 1.49 13.36 23.19
N ILE A 672 0.39 13.05 23.88
CA ILE A 672 -0.33 14.04 24.69
C ILE A 672 -0.43 13.72 26.19
N PHE A 673 0.02 12.57 26.69
CA PHE A 673 -0.06 12.29 28.13
C PHE A 673 1.21 12.71 28.86
N ASN A 674 1.07 13.53 29.90
CA ASN A 674 2.18 13.87 30.78
C ASN A 674 2.29 12.84 31.93
N PRO A 675 3.37 12.04 31.99
CA PRO A 675 3.53 11.01 33.01
C PRO A 675 3.79 11.56 34.42
N LYS A 676 4.38 12.76 34.54
CA LYS A 676 4.72 13.38 35.83
C LYS A 676 3.46 13.80 36.59
N ILE A 677 2.60 14.58 35.94
CA ILE A 677 1.36 15.11 36.54
C ILE A 677 0.12 14.24 36.28
N LYS A 678 0.26 13.17 35.46
CA LYS A 678 -0.77 12.18 35.16
C LYS A 678 -2.06 12.77 34.56
N VAL A 679 -1.93 13.73 33.64
CA VAL A 679 -3.03 14.35 32.87
C VAL A 679 -2.67 14.44 31.38
N TYR A 680 -3.68 14.70 30.54
CA TYR A 680 -3.48 14.90 29.09
C TYR A 680 -3.26 16.39 28.77
N GLN A 681 -2.34 16.69 27.87
CA GLN A 681 -2.13 18.00 27.24
C GLN A 681 -3.23 18.23 26.19
N ALA A 682 -4.45 18.38 26.67
CA ALA A 682 -5.67 18.55 25.90
C ALA A 682 -6.65 19.43 26.68
N PRO A 683 -7.70 20.00 26.04
CA PRO A 683 -8.70 20.80 26.73
C PRO A 683 -9.24 20.10 27.98
N LYS A 684 -9.25 20.82 29.12
CA LYS A 684 -9.67 20.32 30.45
C LYS A 684 -8.82 19.17 31.03
N GLY A 685 -7.66 18.87 30.45
CA GLY A 685 -6.80 17.78 30.90
C GLY A 685 -7.29 16.38 30.52
N GLU A 686 -8.28 16.29 29.62
CA GLU A 686 -9.01 15.07 29.28
C GLU A 686 -8.69 14.53 27.87
N PHE A 687 -8.69 13.21 27.71
CA PHE A 687 -8.58 12.58 26.40
C PHE A 687 -9.97 12.60 25.70
N GLY A 688 -10.18 13.64 24.87
CA GLY A 688 -11.37 13.81 24.04
C GLY A 688 -11.56 12.69 23.03
N PHE A 689 -12.74 12.06 23.02
CA PHE A 689 -13.00 10.83 22.27
C PHE A 689 -14.48 10.72 21.88
N PRO A 690 -14.83 10.29 20.66
CA PRO A 690 -13.95 9.73 19.60
C PRO A 690 -13.15 10.75 18.77
N ASN A 691 -13.44 12.05 18.92
CA ASN A 691 -12.97 13.16 18.08
C ASN A 691 -11.48 13.15 17.72
N LEU A 692 -10.60 13.09 18.73
CA LEU A 692 -9.16 13.16 18.51
C LEU A 692 -8.65 11.96 17.71
N ILE A 693 -9.25 10.78 17.92
CA ILE A 693 -8.93 9.57 17.16
C ILE A 693 -9.46 9.67 15.73
N THR A 694 -10.69 10.16 15.54
CA THR A 694 -11.24 10.40 14.20
C THR A 694 -10.31 11.31 13.39
N ARG A 695 -9.87 12.44 13.96
CA ARG A 695 -8.91 13.35 13.30
C ARG A 695 -7.59 12.67 12.98
N LYS A 696 -7.01 11.95 13.94
CA LYS A 696 -5.71 11.29 13.76
C LYS A 696 -5.76 10.23 12.65
N LEU A 697 -6.81 9.41 12.64
CA LEU A 697 -7.02 8.40 11.61
C LEU A 697 -7.29 9.06 10.25
N ALA A 698 -8.14 10.10 10.19
CA ALA A 698 -8.47 10.80 8.95
C ALA A 698 -7.24 11.49 8.34
N SER A 699 -6.37 12.09 9.16
CA SER A 699 -5.12 12.72 8.72
C SER A 699 -4.14 11.74 8.07
N LYS A 700 -4.28 10.44 8.35
CA LYS A 700 -3.48 9.36 7.75
C LYS A 700 -4.16 8.71 6.53
N GLY A 701 -5.35 9.16 6.16
CA GLY A 701 -6.14 8.53 5.09
C GLY A 701 -6.68 7.15 5.44
N GLU A 702 -6.80 6.83 6.74
CA GLU A 702 -7.36 5.55 7.19
C GLU A 702 -8.87 5.45 6.86
N PRO A 703 -9.38 4.24 6.59
CA PRO A 703 -10.75 4.06 6.16
C PRO A 703 -11.75 4.24 7.32
N ILE A 704 -12.19 5.47 7.54
CA ILE A 704 -13.25 5.84 8.49
C ILE A 704 -14.54 6.13 7.75
N PHE A 705 -15.63 5.50 8.19
CA PHE A 705 -16.95 5.69 7.61
C PHE A 705 -17.96 6.16 8.64
N ALA A 706 -18.94 6.93 8.19
CA ALA A 706 -20.11 7.28 8.97
C ALA A 706 -21.36 6.96 8.15
N PHE A 707 -22.46 6.59 8.80
CA PHE A 707 -23.69 6.11 8.17
C PHE A 707 -24.90 6.83 8.78
N CYS A 708 -25.55 7.71 8.00
CA CYS A 708 -26.74 8.43 8.45
C CYS A 708 -27.98 7.52 8.38
N MET A 709 -28.02 6.53 9.27
CA MET A 709 -29.02 5.45 9.24
C MET A 709 -29.74 5.24 10.58
N ALA A 710 -29.31 5.96 11.61
CA ALA A 710 -29.95 5.90 12.92
C ALA A 710 -31.09 6.92 13.00
N GLN A 711 -32.10 6.63 13.81
CA GLN A 711 -33.16 7.58 14.09
C GLN A 711 -32.64 8.68 15.03
N SER A 712 -33.17 9.90 14.89
CA SER A 712 -32.66 11.07 15.61
C SER A 712 -32.75 10.94 17.14
N PHE A 713 -33.72 10.19 17.65
CA PHE A 713 -33.85 9.91 19.08
C PHE A 713 -32.77 8.95 19.61
N GLU A 714 -32.15 8.12 18.78
CA GLU A 714 -31.09 7.19 19.22
C GLU A 714 -29.87 7.94 19.74
N ALA A 715 -29.63 9.17 19.24
CA ALA A 715 -28.56 10.04 19.72
C ALA A 715 -28.85 10.67 21.11
N LYS A 716 -30.07 10.51 21.64
CA LYS A 716 -30.45 11.04 22.94
C LYS A 716 -29.96 10.11 24.05
N GLY A 717 -29.11 10.66 24.91
CA GLY A 717 -28.69 10.02 26.15
C GLY A 717 -28.96 10.91 27.36
N ILE A 718 -28.80 10.35 28.54
CA ILE A 718 -29.13 11.00 29.82
C ILE A 718 -28.07 12.06 30.17
N ASN A 719 -28.46 13.34 30.14
CA ASN A 719 -27.66 14.46 30.60
C ASN A 719 -28.32 15.23 31.75
N GLU A 720 -29.65 15.29 31.79
CA GLU A 720 -30.49 15.96 32.80
C GLU A 720 -31.68 15.06 33.19
N LYS A 721 -32.30 15.31 34.35
CA LYS A 721 -33.47 14.56 34.86
C LYS A 721 -34.64 14.55 33.86
N LYS A 722 -34.89 15.68 33.18
CA LYS A 722 -35.94 15.79 32.16
C LYS A 722 -35.74 14.87 30.95
N ASP A 723 -34.51 14.42 30.71
CA ASP A 723 -34.22 13.51 29.61
C ASP A 723 -34.86 12.13 29.81
N LEU A 724 -35.10 11.71 31.05
CA LEU A 724 -35.73 10.41 31.35
C LEU A 724 -37.13 10.32 30.72
N LYS A 725 -38.01 11.29 31.04
CA LYS A 725 -39.36 11.37 30.46
C LYS A 725 -39.37 11.40 28.93
N ILE A 726 -38.35 12.01 28.32
CA ILE A 726 -38.23 12.05 26.86
C ILE A 726 -37.85 10.68 26.33
N MET A 727 -36.87 10.02 26.97
CA MET A 727 -36.36 8.72 26.54
C MET A 727 -37.38 7.61 26.74
N GLU A 728 -38.18 7.65 27.81
CA GLU A 728 -39.24 6.66 28.08
C GLU A 728 -40.32 6.61 26.99
N LYS A 729 -40.49 7.67 26.18
CA LYS A 729 -41.42 7.64 25.03
C LYS A 729 -40.94 6.77 23.87
N TYR A 730 -39.68 6.36 23.86
CA TYR A 730 -39.02 5.66 22.75
C TYR A 730 -38.44 4.29 23.15
N LEU A 731 -38.58 3.91 24.43
CA LEU A 731 -38.27 2.57 24.96
C LEU A 731 -39.55 1.76 25.06
#